data_AF-A0AA88E4D8-F1
#
_entry.id   AF-A0AA88E4D8-F1
#
_cell.length_a   1.000
_cell.length_b   1.000
_cell.length_c   1.000
_cell.angle_alpha   90.00
_cell.angle_beta   90.00
_cell.angle_gamma   90.00
#
_symmetry.space_group_name_H-M   'P 1'
#
loop_
_entity.id
_entity.type
_entity.pdbx_description
1 polymer ?
#
loop_
_entity_poly.entity_id
_entity_poly.type
_entity_poly.pdbx_seq_one_letter_code
_entity_poly.pdbx_strand_id
1 'polypeptide(L)'
;MVAFGKKLRESQIQEWQGYYINYKLMKKKVNRYSQQIQVGAQDHPYVFRDFSRLLDGQIEKIVLFLLEQQGLLASRLSNLREQYDALLHQSEGKQISEVQEAYRAVGRDLLRLLFFVEMNAIGLRKILKKFDKRFGHKFTDYYVKTRSNHPYSQLRQVFKHVGVGAVVGAISRNLAELQDLKDNRGSYISIYDQPAFSHPDPIVDSIKAAVERLSNSTNFLHFLGRNALIFPEELPTPSEEDVDDQRYHFISLLLNLANTFLYMVNTYIIVPSADHYSLTLGAAATVCGIVIGSMAIAQVVSSVYFSAWSNRSYLRPLVFSSIILLVGNTLYALAYDFNSIAVLLIGRLFCGLGSARAVNRRYISDCVPLKLRMQASAGFVSASALGMACGPALACLFQTNFKIYKLTFNEDTLPGWIMAFAWLVYLLWLWISFKEPCRQSGKDLTSTESSSGKSPHTSRARLDNKHIGQFINVAVENVSTQPLLMNSEASQSDEDEVQDCDDAEEDTEEIQKPVDSIMSAYRLLTPSIKVQLLIYFMLKYAMEILLAESSVITGHYFIWSTTSVAIFLACLGLTVLPVNIIVGNYISNMFEDRQVLLASEIMVCLGILLSFHILIPYSVPQYVGSALLTFVAAEVLEGVNLSLLSRVMSSRLSRGTYNGGLLSTEAGTLARVVADGTITLTGYLGESMLLNITLVPALFICISSIIATCFTYNSLY
;
A
#
# COMPACT_ATOMS: atom_id res chain seq x y z
N MET A 1 -9.61 -36.24 7.34
CA MET A 1 -10.68 -35.27 7.69
C MET A 1 -11.66 -35.72 8.82
N VAL A 2 -11.31 -36.71 9.68
CA VAL A 2 -12.24 -37.32 10.66
C VAL A 2 -12.04 -36.85 12.13
N ALA A 3 -10.90 -36.25 12.47
CA ALA A 3 -10.51 -36.04 13.87
C ALA A 3 -11.14 -34.85 14.62
N PHE A 4 -11.60 -33.79 13.94
CA PHE A 4 -11.98 -32.55 14.64
C PHE A 4 -13.27 -32.69 15.48
N GLY A 5 -14.29 -33.39 14.98
CA GLY A 5 -15.54 -33.56 15.74
C GLY A 5 -15.34 -34.40 17.02
N LYS A 6 -14.36 -35.32 17.00
CA LYS A 6 -13.96 -36.12 18.17
C LYS A 6 -13.14 -35.26 19.14
N LYS A 7 -12.14 -34.54 18.64
CA LYS A 7 -11.33 -33.57 19.40
C LYS A 7 -12.19 -32.50 20.09
N LEU A 8 -13.15 -31.91 19.38
CA LEU A 8 -14.05 -30.90 19.96
C LEU A 8 -14.86 -31.48 21.13
N ARG A 9 -15.32 -32.73 21.03
CA ARG A 9 -16.09 -33.38 22.10
C ARG A 9 -15.20 -33.76 23.30
N GLU A 10 -13.97 -34.18 23.05
CA GLU A 10 -13.01 -34.58 24.09
C GLU A 10 -12.40 -33.36 24.82
N SER A 11 -12.22 -32.25 24.12
CA SER A 11 -11.64 -31.02 24.67
C SER A 11 -12.70 -30.03 25.19
N GLN A 12 -13.98 -30.39 25.21
CA GLN A 12 -15.05 -29.53 25.71
C GLN A 12 -15.01 -29.40 27.23
N ILE A 13 -15.08 -28.16 27.72
CA ILE A 13 -15.34 -27.89 29.14
C ILE A 13 -16.73 -28.41 29.48
N GLN A 14 -16.83 -29.34 30.44
CA GLN A 14 -18.06 -30.09 30.75
C GLN A 14 -19.25 -29.18 31.11
N GLU A 15 -18.98 -28.14 31.90
CA GLU A 15 -19.97 -27.13 32.30
C GLU A 15 -20.56 -26.36 31.10
N TRP A 16 -19.78 -26.17 30.04
CA TRP A 16 -20.13 -25.27 28.93
C TRP A 16 -20.56 -26.00 27.66
N GLN A 17 -20.75 -27.33 27.72
CA GLN A 17 -21.03 -28.18 26.55
C GLN A 17 -22.19 -27.67 25.69
N GLY A 18 -23.24 -27.12 26.32
CA GLY A 18 -24.42 -26.58 25.62
C GLY A 18 -24.13 -25.38 24.71
N TYR A 19 -23.09 -24.61 25.02
CA TYR A 19 -22.78 -23.34 24.35
C TYR A 19 -21.79 -23.49 23.18
N TYR A 20 -21.11 -24.64 23.06
CA TYR A 20 -20.24 -24.91 21.92
C TYR A 20 -21.05 -25.08 20.62
N ILE A 21 -20.42 -24.76 19.48
CA ILE A 21 -20.96 -25.02 18.15
C ILE A 21 -21.32 -26.50 17.99
N ASN A 22 -22.56 -26.78 17.56
CA ASN A 22 -22.99 -28.14 17.28
C ASN A 22 -22.47 -28.62 15.91
N TYR A 23 -21.16 -28.86 15.84
CA TYR A 23 -20.47 -29.22 14.60
C TYR A 23 -21.05 -30.50 13.95
N LYS A 24 -21.53 -31.45 14.77
CA LYS A 24 -22.14 -32.71 14.29
C LYS A 24 -23.47 -32.43 13.58
N LEU A 25 -24.34 -31.61 14.17
CA LEU A 25 -25.60 -31.20 13.56
C LEU A 25 -25.35 -30.45 12.26
N MET A 26 -24.45 -29.46 12.28
CA MET A 26 -24.12 -28.66 11.11
C MET A 26 -23.58 -29.54 9.97
N LYS A 27 -22.66 -30.47 10.28
CA LYS A 27 -22.14 -31.43 9.28
C LYS A 27 -23.25 -32.31 8.67
N LYS A 28 -24.20 -32.78 9.47
CA LYS A 28 -25.35 -33.56 8.97
C LYS A 28 -26.22 -32.73 8.02
N LYS A 29 -26.48 -31.46 8.35
CA LYS A 29 -27.24 -30.53 7.50
C LYS A 29 -26.54 -30.28 6.17
N VAL A 30 -25.24 -29.98 6.17
CA VAL A 30 -24.44 -29.82 4.93
C VAL A 30 -24.52 -31.06 4.03
N ASN A 31 -24.41 -32.26 4.60
CA ASN A 31 -24.54 -33.49 3.83
C ASN A 31 -25.96 -33.69 3.25
N ARG A 32 -27.00 -33.34 4.02
CA ARG A 32 -28.39 -33.43 3.56
C ARG A 32 -28.68 -32.48 2.40
N TYR A 33 -28.24 -31.24 2.48
CA TYR A 33 -28.40 -30.28 1.38
C TYR A 33 -27.68 -30.76 0.11
N SER A 34 -26.51 -31.38 0.25
CA SER A 34 -25.77 -31.96 -0.88
C SER A 34 -26.56 -33.09 -1.56
N GLN A 35 -27.27 -33.92 -0.80
CA GLN A 35 -28.14 -34.97 -1.35
C GLN A 35 -29.40 -34.41 -1.99
N GLN A 36 -30.01 -33.37 -1.39
CA GLN A 36 -31.24 -32.76 -1.89
C GLN A 36 -31.04 -31.99 -3.20
N ILE A 37 -29.88 -31.33 -3.37
CA ILE A 37 -29.50 -30.66 -4.62
C ILE A 37 -29.20 -31.68 -5.73
N GLN A 38 -28.55 -32.81 -5.41
CA GLN A 38 -28.29 -33.89 -6.39
C GLN A 38 -29.57 -34.56 -6.92
N VAL A 39 -30.64 -34.56 -6.12
CA VAL A 39 -31.94 -35.14 -6.48
C VAL A 39 -32.88 -34.10 -7.14
N GLY A 40 -32.41 -32.86 -7.34
CA GLY A 40 -33.21 -31.78 -7.95
C GLY A 40 -34.39 -31.31 -7.08
N ALA A 41 -34.35 -31.58 -5.77
CA ALA A 41 -35.48 -31.35 -4.88
C ALA A 41 -35.52 -29.95 -4.23
N GLN A 42 -34.43 -29.16 -4.33
CA GLN A 42 -34.33 -27.82 -3.72
C GLN A 42 -33.41 -26.89 -4.51
N ASP A 43 -33.82 -25.62 -4.63
CA ASP A 43 -33.02 -24.57 -5.27
C ASP A 43 -31.84 -24.11 -4.41
N HIS A 44 -30.72 -23.78 -5.06
CA HIS A 44 -29.50 -23.26 -4.43
C HIS A 44 -29.72 -22.08 -3.46
N PRO A 45 -30.55 -21.04 -3.77
CA PRO A 45 -30.76 -19.89 -2.88
C PRO A 45 -31.40 -20.27 -1.53
N TYR A 46 -32.29 -21.27 -1.52
CA TYR A 46 -32.91 -21.74 -0.29
C TYR A 46 -31.89 -22.36 0.66
N VAL A 47 -30.98 -23.18 0.13
CA VAL A 47 -29.91 -23.84 0.90
C VAL A 47 -28.95 -22.82 1.51
N PHE A 48 -28.53 -21.80 0.75
CA PHE A 48 -27.67 -20.74 1.27
C PHE A 48 -28.35 -19.94 2.39
N ARG A 49 -29.64 -19.62 2.24
CA ARG A 49 -30.41 -18.89 3.25
C ARG A 49 -30.64 -19.71 4.52
N ASP A 50 -31.04 -20.97 4.39
CA ASP A 50 -31.31 -21.85 5.54
C ASP A 50 -30.02 -22.15 6.32
N PHE A 51 -28.93 -22.42 5.61
CA PHE A 51 -27.62 -22.62 6.24
C PHE A 51 -27.11 -21.35 6.93
N SER A 52 -27.32 -20.17 6.33
CA SER A 52 -26.98 -18.89 6.97
C SER A 52 -27.72 -18.70 8.29
N ARG A 53 -29.04 -18.95 8.33
CA ARG A 53 -29.85 -18.83 9.56
C ARG A 53 -29.39 -19.80 10.64
N LEU A 54 -29.07 -21.04 10.27
CA LEU A 54 -28.54 -22.03 11.20
C LEU A 54 -27.18 -21.61 11.78
N LEU A 55 -26.32 -21.03 10.95
CA LEU A 55 -25.01 -20.56 11.37
C LEU A 55 -25.12 -19.32 12.26
N ASP A 56 -26.00 -18.38 11.90
CA ASP A 56 -26.32 -17.18 12.69
C ASP A 56 -26.80 -17.59 14.10
N GLY A 57 -27.74 -18.55 14.21
CA GLY A 57 -28.20 -19.05 15.51
C GLY A 57 -27.15 -19.81 16.33
N GLN A 58 -26.14 -20.42 15.70
CA GLN A 58 -25.00 -20.98 16.44
C GLN A 58 -24.07 -19.88 16.96
N ILE A 59 -23.81 -18.85 16.16
CA ILE A 59 -22.98 -17.71 16.54
C ILE A 59 -23.63 -16.94 17.68
N GLU A 60 -24.92 -16.65 17.58
CA GLU A 60 -25.71 -15.98 18.62
C GLU A 60 -25.54 -16.67 19.98
N LYS A 61 -25.75 -17.99 20.00
CA LYS A 61 -25.60 -18.80 21.22
C LYS A 61 -24.20 -18.67 21.84
N ILE A 62 -23.14 -18.70 21.02
CA ILE A 62 -21.75 -18.58 21.48
C ILE A 62 -21.51 -17.17 22.04
N VAL A 63 -22.05 -16.16 21.36
CA VAL A 63 -21.86 -14.75 21.69
C VAL A 63 -22.57 -14.37 22.98
N LEU A 64 -23.83 -14.75 23.15
CA LEU A 64 -24.59 -14.47 24.37
C LEU A 64 -23.91 -15.08 25.59
N PHE A 65 -23.40 -16.31 25.46
CA PHE A 65 -22.63 -16.94 26.54
C PHE A 65 -21.29 -16.23 26.80
N LEU A 66 -20.58 -15.79 25.77
CA LEU A 66 -19.35 -15.01 25.92
C LEU A 66 -19.61 -13.72 26.70
N LEU A 67 -20.68 -12.99 26.37
CA LEU A 67 -21.06 -11.75 27.05
C LEU A 67 -21.42 -12.01 28.53
N GLU A 68 -22.17 -13.08 28.81
CA GLU A 68 -22.50 -13.48 30.18
C GLU A 68 -21.24 -13.75 31.01
N GLN A 69 -20.29 -14.53 30.47
CA GLN A 69 -19.04 -14.84 31.16
C GLN A 69 -18.14 -13.61 31.32
N GLN A 70 -18.11 -12.70 30.33
CA GLN A 70 -17.41 -11.42 30.47
C GLN A 70 -18.01 -10.56 31.58
N GLY A 71 -19.35 -10.52 31.70
CA GLY A 71 -20.04 -9.81 32.79
C GLY A 71 -19.70 -10.39 34.18
N LEU A 72 -19.66 -11.72 34.31
CA LEU A 72 -19.27 -12.38 35.56
C LEU A 72 -17.81 -12.08 35.94
N LEU A 73 -16.88 -12.12 34.98
CA LEU A 73 -15.49 -11.75 35.22
C LEU A 73 -15.34 -10.27 35.62
N ALA A 74 -16.06 -9.38 34.94
CA ALA A 74 -16.06 -7.95 35.26
C ALA A 74 -16.60 -7.67 36.67
N SER A 75 -17.70 -8.30 37.07
CA SER A 75 -18.26 -8.18 38.42
C SER A 75 -17.28 -8.68 39.48
N ARG A 76 -16.61 -9.82 39.25
CA ARG A 76 -15.59 -10.33 40.17
C ARG A 76 -14.38 -9.40 40.28
N LEU A 77 -13.91 -8.82 39.17
CA LEU A 77 -12.83 -7.84 39.18
C LEU A 77 -13.22 -6.57 39.95
N SER A 78 -14.47 -6.10 39.81
CA SER A 78 -14.97 -4.96 40.58
C SER A 78 -14.95 -5.24 42.09
N ASN A 79 -15.46 -6.40 42.51
CA ASN A 79 -15.48 -6.79 43.93
C ASN A 79 -14.05 -6.95 44.50
N LEU A 80 -13.13 -7.52 43.71
CA LEU A 80 -11.72 -7.62 44.10
C LEU A 80 -11.04 -6.27 44.21
N ARG A 81 -11.47 -5.28 43.43
CA ARG A 81 -10.97 -3.91 43.53
C ARG A 81 -11.42 -3.25 44.82
N GLU A 82 -12.68 -3.41 45.21
CA GLU A 82 -13.18 -2.90 46.50
C GLU A 82 -12.44 -3.53 47.69
N GLN A 83 -12.18 -4.84 47.63
CA GLN A 83 -11.38 -5.54 48.64
C GLN A 83 -9.94 -5.00 48.67
N TYR A 84 -9.32 -4.78 47.51
CA TYR A 84 -7.99 -4.20 47.41
C TYR A 84 -7.93 -2.77 48.01
N ASP A 85 -8.92 -1.92 47.71
CA ASP A 85 -8.97 -0.55 48.23
C ASP A 85 -9.19 -0.55 49.76
N ALA A 86 -9.94 -1.51 50.31
CA ALA A 86 -10.06 -1.71 51.76
C ALA A 86 -8.74 -2.16 52.42
N LEU A 87 -7.93 -2.97 51.73
CA LEU A 87 -6.62 -3.45 52.22
C LEU A 87 -5.56 -2.35 52.28
N LEU A 88 -5.64 -1.32 51.44
CA LEU A 88 -4.77 -0.14 51.55
C LEU A 88 -4.89 0.56 52.91
N HIS A 89 -5.99 0.35 53.64
CA HIS A 89 -6.23 0.93 54.96
C HIS A 89 -5.87 0.02 56.15
N GLN A 90 -5.62 -1.30 55.95
CA GLN A 90 -5.26 -2.25 57.01
C GLN A 90 -4.07 -3.14 56.56
N SER A 91 -2.88 -2.89 57.10
CA SER A 91 -1.65 -3.59 56.68
C SER A 91 -1.49 -4.96 57.34
N GLU A 92 -2.12 -6.00 56.80
CA GLU A 92 -1.78 -7.40 57.13
C GLU A 92 -1.33 -8.17 55.88
N GLY A 93 -0.04 -8.53 55.81
CA GLY A 93 0.57 -9.18 54.64
C GLY A 93 -0.04 -10.54 54.24
N LYS A 94 -0.84 -11.18 55.10
CA LYS A 94 -1.60 -12.39 54.75
C LYS A 94 -2.76 -12.10 53.78
N GLN A 95 -3.45 -10.97 53.94
CA GLN A 95 -4.62 -10.60 53.15
C GLN A 95 -4.24 -10.21 51.69
N ILE A 96 -3.04 -9.64 51.50
CA ILE A 96 -2.50 -9.31 50.17
C ILE A 96 -2.29 -10.57 49.32
N SER A 97 -1.80 -11.66 49.93
CA SER A 97 -1.56 -12.92 49.20
C SER A 97 -2.88 -13.61 48.80
N GLU A 98 -3.93 -13.46 49.61
CA GLU A 98 -5.27 -13.98 49.32
C GLU A 98 -5.92 -13.25 48.14
N VAL A 99 -5.85 -11.91 48.12
CA VAL A 99 -6.37 -11.11 47.00
C VAL A 99 -5.57 -11.35 45.72
N GLN A 100 -4.25 -11.51 45.81
CA GLN A 100 -3.41 -11.88 44.66
C GLN A 100 -3.85 -13.23 44.08
N GLU A 101 -4.07 -14.25 44.90
CA GLU A 101 -4.56 -15.55 44.44
C GLU A 101 -5.98 -15.49 43.85
N ALA A 102 -6.82 -14.59 44.36
CA ALA A 102 -8.14 -14.35 43.81
C ALA A 102 -8.08 -13.71 42.40
N TYR A 103 -7.18 -12.74 42.17
CA TYR A 103 -6.91 -12.23 40.82
C TYR A 103 -6.35 -13.31 39.89
N ARG A 104 -5.46 -14.18 40.39
CA ARG A 104 -4.97 -15.35 39.66
C ARG A 104 -6.10 -16.33 39.29
N ALA A 105 -7.06 -16.53 40.17
CA ALA A 105 -8.25 -17.34 39.89
C ALA A 105 -9.09 -16.74 38.75
N VAL A 106 -9.31 -15.42 38.75
CA VAL A 106 -9.97 -14.72 37.64
C VAL A 106 -9.19 -14.89 36.33
N GLY A 107 -7.85 -14.82 36.38
CA GLY A 107 -7.01 -15.10 35.22
C GLY A 107 -7.16 -16.52 34.66
N ARG A 108 -7.26 -17.54 35.53
CA ARG A 108 -7.54 -18.93 35.12
C ARG A 108 -8.91 -19.09 34.46
N ASP A 109 -9.93 -18.40 34.98
CA ASP A 109 -11.27 -18.42 34.37
C ASP A 109 -11.30 -17.70 33.01
N LEU A 110 -10.52 -16.61 32.87
CA LEU A 110 -10.32 -15.98 31.57
C LEU A 110 -9.63 -16.92 30.57
N LEU A 111 -8.62 -17.69 30.98
CA LEU A 111 -8.00 -18.69 30.11
C LEU A 111 -8.99 -19.76 29.62
N ARG A 112 -9.88 -20.24 30.51
CA ARG A 112 -10.98 -21.15 30.12
C ARG A 112 -11.87 -20.50 29.07
N LEU A 113 -12.23 -19.23 29.25
CA LEU A 113 -13.05 -18.47 28.32
C LEU A 113 -12.36 -18.27 26.96
N LEU A 114 -11.08 -17.93 26.94
CA LEU A 114 -10.29 -17.79 25.71
C LEU A 114 -10.23 -19.10 24.93
N PHE A 115 -10.02 -20.21 25.63
CA PHE A 115 -10.03 -21.54 25.03
C PHE A 115 -11.41 -21.91 24.44
N PHE A 116 -12.50 -21.57 25.13
CA PHE A 116 -13.86 -21.73 24.61
C PHE A 116 -14.07 -20.96 23.31
N VAL A 117 -13.63 -19.70 23.25
CA VAL A 117 -13.77 -18.88 22.04
C VAL A 117 -12.92 -19.44 20.89
N GLU A 118 -11.69 -19.86 21.17
CA GLU A 118 -10.79 -20.49 20.19
C GLU A 118 -11.44 -21.73 19.53
N MET A 119 -11.96 -22.66 20.36
CA MET A 119 -12.58 -23.89 19.86
C MET A 119 -13.81 -23.62 18.99
N ASN A 120 -14.62 -22.63 19.37
CA ASN A 120 -15.79 -22.22 18.61
C ASN A 120 -15.42 -21.53 17.29
N ALA A 121 -14.45 -20.63 17.30
CA ALA A 121 -13.94 -19.97 16.10
C ALA A 121 -13.38 -20.98 15.08
N ILE A 122 -12.60 -21.98 15.55
CA ILE A 122 -12.10 -23.08 14.71
C ILE A 122 -13.26 -23.92 14.16
N GLY A 123 -14.27 -24.21 14.97
CA GLY A 123 -15.45 -24.96 14.54
C GLY A 123 -16.26 -24.25 13.45
N LEU A 124 -16.49 -22.94 13.60
CA LEU A 124 -17.13 -22.08 12.61
C LEU A 124 -16.33 -22.08 11.29
N ARG A 125 -15.01 -21.90 11.35
CA ARG A 125 -14.14 -21.96 10.16
C ARG A 125 -14.24 -23.31 9.44
N LYS A 126 -14.20 -24.42 10.20
CA LYS A 126 -14.24 -25.77 9.61
C LYS A 126 -15.58 -26.13 9.01
N ILE A 127 -16.69 -25.54 9.47
CA ILE A 127 -17.99 -25.79 8.85
C ILE A 127 -18.17 -24.95 7.58
N LEU A 128 -17.74 -23.69 7.60
CA LEU A 128 -17.72 -22.81 6.44
C LEU A 128 -16.90 -23.42 5.29
N LYS A 129 -15.65 -23.84 5.57
CA LYS A 129 -14.80 -24.54 4.58
C LYS A 129 -15.44 -25.83 4.04
N LYS A 130 -16.19 -26.55 4.87
CA LYS A 130 -16.88 -27.78 4.44
C LYS A 130 -18.06 -27.47 3.51
N PHE A 131 -18.77 -26.37 3.77
CA PHE A 131 -19.86 -25.90 2.93
C PHE A 131 -19.33 -25.46 1.56
N ASP A 132 -18.31 -24.62 1.49
CA ASP A 132 -17.72 -24.17 0.21
C ASP A 132 -17.21 -25.33 -0.65
N LYS A 133 -16.52 -26.31 -0.03
CA LYS A 133 -16.00 -27.49 -0.75
C LYS A 133 -17.12 -28.36 -1.38
N ARG A 134 -18.36 -28.23 -0.91
CA ARG A 134 -19.50 -29.01 -1.40
C ARG A 134 -20.32 -28.29 -2.47
N PHE A 135 -20.35 -26.96 -2.45
CA PHE A 135 -21.30 -26.17 -3.26
C PHE A 135 -20.63 -25.20 -4.26
N GLY A 136 -19.30 -25.16 -4.35
CA GLY A 136 -18.60 -24.25 -5.28
C GLY A 136 -18.48 -22.83 -4.73
N HIS A 137 -17.36 -22.17 -5.01
CA HIS A 137 -16.85 -21.04 -4.24
C HIS A 137 -17.69 -19.76 -4.34
N LYS A 138 -18.10 -19.24 -3.16
CA LYS A 138 -18.41 -17.82 -2.82
C LYS A 138 -19.24 -17.66 -1.51
N PHE A 139 -19.74 -18.73 -0.90
CA PHE A 139 -20.61 -18.60 0.29
C PHE A 139 -19.90 -18.00 1.51
N THR A 140 -18.72 -18.52 1.87
CA THR A 140 -18.00 -17.97 3.04
C THR A 140 -17.68 -16.50 2.86
N ASP A 141 -17.28 -16.08 1.66
CA ASP A 141 -16.95 -14.68 1.36
C ASP A 141 -18.19 -13.79 1.45
N TYR A 142 -19.31 -14.22 0.85
CA TYR A 142 -20.59 -13.51 0.96
C TYR A 142 -21.08 -13.44 2.41
N TYR A 143 -21.13 -14.57 3.11
CA TYR A 143 -21.63 -14.67 4.47
C TYR A 143 -20.81 -13.79 5.41
N VAL A 144 -19.48 -13.82 5.29
CA VAL A 144 -18.65 -12.99 6.15
C VAL A 144 -18.70 -11.53 5.74
N LYS A 145 -18.59 -11.17 4.46
CA LYS A 145 -18.63 -9.75 4.02
C LYS A 145 -19.91 -9.05 4.50
N THR A 146 -21.05 -9.72 4.34
CA THR A 146 -22.35 -9.18 4.77
C THR A 146 -22.45 -9.01 6.28
N ARG A 147 -21.79 -9.89 7.05
CA ARG A 147 -21.89 -9.90 8.52
C ARG A 147 -20.73 -9.20 9.19
N SER A 148 -19.54 -9.06 8.62
CA SER A 148 -18.41 -8.37 9.25
C SER A 148 -18.60 -6.86 9.34
N ASN A 149 -19.34 -6.30 8.38
CA ASN A 149 -19.49 -4.85 8.19
C ASN A 149 -20.79 -4.30 8.76
N HIS A 150 -21.67 -5.16 9.29
CA HIS A 150 -22.96 -4.73 9.85
C HIS A 150 -22.81 -4.29 11.33
N PRO A 151 -23.45 -3.19 11.77
CA PRO A 151 -23.35 -2.68 13.14
C PRO A 151 -23.81 -3.70 14.20
N TYR A 152 -24.79 -4.54 13.88
CA TYR A 152 -25.30 -5.59 14.78
C TYR A 152 -24.62 -6.96 14.58
N SER A 153 -23.40 -6.98 14.04
CA SER A 153 -22.67 -8.22 13.81
C SER A 153 -22.27 -8.95 15.09
N GLN A 154 -22.92 -10.07 15.35
CA GLN A 154 -22.52 -11.00 16.40
C GLN A 154 -21.20 -11.73 16.04
N LEU A 155 -20.91 -11.88 14.75
CA LEU A 155 -19.67 -12.48 14.25
C LEU A 155 -18.44 -11.70 14.77
N ARG A 156 -18.52 -10.36 14.82
CA ARG A 156 -17.42 -9.50 15.30
C ARG A 156 -17.02 -9.80 16.75
N GLN A 157 -17.97 -10.17 17.61
CA GLN A 157 -17.69 -10.43 19.03
C GLN A 157 -16.88 -11.71 19.23
N VAL A 158 -17.16 -12.76 18.46
CA VAL A 158 -16.41 -14.03 18.50
C VAL A 158 -14.99 -13.89 17.95
N PHE A 159 -14.75 -13.01 16.96
CA PHE A 159 -13.47 -12.95 16.25
C PHE A 159 -12.58 -11.75 16.59
N LYS A 160 -13.13 -10.61 17.00
CA LYS A 160 -12.34 -9.45 17.47
C LYS A 160 -12.16 -9.41 18.99
N HIS A 161 -12.81 -10.33 19.72
CA HIS A 161 -12.67 -10.47 21.17
C HIS A 161 -12.82 -9.14 21.94
N VAL A 162 -13.79 -8.33 21.52
CA VAL A 162 -14.02 -6.99 22.08
C VAL A 162 -14.28 -7.13 23.59
N GLY A 163 -13.60 -6.31 24.39
CA GLY A 163 -13.68 -6.34 25.85
C GLY A 163 -12.68 -7.26 26.57
N VAL A 164 -12.15 -8.31 25.91
CA VAL A 164 -11.13 -9.19 26.51
C VAL A 164 -9.87 -8.40 26.87
N GLY A 165 -9.40 -7.50 26.00
CA GLY A 165 -8.21 -6.69 26.26
C GLY A 165 -8.31 -5.82 27.52
N ALA A 166 -9.50 -5.30 27.82
CA ALA A 166 -9.74 -4.52 29.03
C ALA A 166 -9.65 -5.38 30.30
N VAL A 167 -10.20 -6.60 30.27
CA VAL A 167 -10.09 -7.57 31.36
C VAL A 167 -8.64 -8.00 31.58
N VAL A 168 -7.88 -8.27 30.50
CA VAL A 168 -6.44 -8.58 30.57
C VAL A 168 -5.66 -7.42 31.16
N GLY A 169 -5.94 -6.19 30.73
CA GLY A 169 -5.32 -4.98 31.27
C GLY A 169 -5.60 -4.81 32.76
N ALA A 170 -6.85 -5.00 33.19
CA ALA A 170 -7.23 -4.92 34.60
C ALA A 170 -6.52 -5.97 35.46
N ILE A 171 -6.44 -7.24 35.02
CA ILE A 171 -5.74 -8.30 35.75
C ILE A 171 -4.24 -7.99 35.83
N SER A 172 -3.62 -7.65 34.70
CA SER A 172 -2.18 -7.38 34.62
C SER A 172 -1.77 -6.21 35.51
N ARG A 173 -2.57 -5.13 35.49
CA ARG A 173 -2.38 -3.95 36.34
C ARG A 173 -2.47 -4.27 37.82
N ASN A 174 -3.58 -4.88 38.26
CA ASN A 174 -3.80 -5.11 39.69
C ASN A 174 -2.81 -6.14 40.26
N LEU A 175 -2.40 -7.15 39.49
CA LEU A 175 -1.37 -8.09 39.92
C LEU A 175 0.01 -7.43 40.07
N ALA A 176 0.34 -6.48 39.19
CA ALA A 176 1.58 -5.70 39.29
C ALA A 176 1.57 -4.78 40.52
N GLU A 177 0.47 -4.02 40.73
CA GLU A 177 0.31 -3.14 41.90
C GLU A 177 0.42 -3.93 43.22
N LEU A 178 -0.18 -5.12 43.30
CA LEU A 178 -0.08 -6.02 44.47
C LEU A 178 1.34 -6.56 44.70
N GLN A 179 2.10 -6.79 43.63
CA GLN A 179 3.48 -7.27 43.71
C GLN A 179 4.41 -6.16 44.23
N ASP A 180 4.24 -4.93 43.75
CA ASP A 180 5.00 -3.76 44.22
C ASP A 180 4.73 -3.45 45.70
N LEU A 181 3.47 -3.58 46.14
CA LEU A 181 3.06 -3.49 47.55
C LEU A 181 3.75 -4.53 48.44
N LYS A 182 3.93 -5.76 47.93
CA LYS A 182 4.59 -6.86 48.66
C LYS A 182 6.09 -6.66 48.75
N ASP A 183 6.71 -6.07 47.73
CA ASP A 183 8.16 -5.86 47.64
C ASP A 183 8.61 -4.55 48.32
N ASN A 184 7.70 -3.85 49.04
CA ASN A 184 7.94 -2.55 49.71
C ASN A 184 8.54 -1.48 48.77
N ARG A 185 8.36 -1.62 47.47
CA ARG A 185 8.77 -0.62 46.48
C ARG A 185 7.63 0.38 46.36
N GLY A 186 7.58 1.32 47.30
CA GLY A 186 6.72 2.49 47.19
C GLY A 186 7.10 3.29 45.95
N SER A 187 6.47 3.00 44.82
CA SER A 187 6.65 3.78 43.60
C SER A 187 5.31 3.99 42.92
N TYR A 188 4.79 5.20 43.06
CA TYR A 188 3.74 5.78 42.23
C TYR A 188 4.26 5.98 40.80
N ILE A 189 4.62 4.90 40.10
CA ILE A 189 5.05 4.98 38.70
C ILE A 189 3.91 4.44 37.84
N SER A 190 3.42 5.30 36.95
CA SER A 190 2.40 4.97 35.97
C SER A 190 2.89 3.85 35.04
N ILE A 191 2.04 2.85 34.81
CA ILE A 191 2.30 1.68 33.96
C ILE A 191 2.54 2.09 32.49
N TYR A 192 2.16 3.31 32.12
CA TYR A 192 2.39 3.87 30.79
C TYR A 192 3.80 4.46 30.60
N ASP A 193 4.56 4.65 31.69
CA ASP A 193 5.87 5.31 31.68
C ASP A 193 7.06 4.34 31.64
N GLN A 194 6.86 3.02 31.82
CA GLN A 194 7.94 2.03 31.76
C GLN A 194 7.65 0.86 30.79
N PRO A 195 8.63 0.49 29.94
CA PRO A 195 8.55 -0.72 29.13
C PRO A 195 8.94 -1.94 29.97
N ALA A 196 8.03 -2.91 30.04
CA ALA A 196 8.21 -4.27 30.58
C ALA A 196 8.63 -4.37 32.07
N PHE A 197 7.68 -4.83 32.89
CA PHE A 197 7.91 -5.26 34.27
C PHE A 197 9.05 -6.29 34.37
N SER A 198 9.88 -6.18 35.41
CA SER A 198 11.05 -7.05 35.61
C SER A 198 10.69 -8.53 35.76
N HIS A 199 9.54 -8.86 36.37
CA HIS A 199 9.03 -10.24 36.51
C HIS A 199 7.50 -10.29 36.37
N PRO A 200 6.94 -10.53 35.18
CA PRO A 200 5.50 -10.71 35.01
C PRO A 200 5.01 -11.98 35.74
N ASP A 201 3.80 -11.91 36.33
CA ASP A 201 3.17 -13.09 36.93
C ASP A 201 2.92 -14.15 35.83
N PRO A 202 3.21 -15.45 36.07
CA PRO A 202 3.10 -16.51 35.06
C PRO A 202 1.70 -16.63 34.45
N ILE A 203 0.65 -16.22 35.17
CA ILE A 203 -0.71 -16.21 34.62
C ILE A 203 -0.85 -15.14 33.54
N VAL A 204 -0.22 -13.97 33.69
CA VAL A 204 -0.25 -12.90 32.68
C VAL A 204 0.41 -13.36 31.39
N ASP A 205 1.52 -14.09 31.46
CA ASP A 205 2.20 -14.64 30.29
C ASP A 205 1.35 -15.72 29.60
N SER A 206 0.71 -16.58 30.38
CA SER A 206 -0.21 -17.59 29.82
C SER A 206 -1.42 -16.96 29.13
N ILE A 207 -1.93 -15.83 29.65
CA ILE A 207 -3.02 -15.06 29.06
C ILE A 207 -2.54 -14.39 27.76
N LYS A 208 -1.37 -13.77 27.75
CA LYS A 208 -0.78 -13.19 26.53
C LYS A 208 -0.62 -14.25 25.45
N ALA A 209 -0.04 -15.40 25.78
CA ALA A 209 0.12 -16.52 24.85
C ALA A 209 -1.23 -17.08 24.35
N ALA A 210 -2.26 -17.10 25.20
CA ALA A 210 -3.61 -17.48 24.80
C ALA A 210 -4.26 -16.44 23.86
N VAL A 211 -4.10 -15.16 24.14
CA VAL A 211 -4.61 -14.05 23.29
C VAL A 211 -3.89 -14.02 21.94
N GLU A 212 -2.58 -14.25 21.91
CA GLU A 212 -1.81 -14.31 20.66
C GLU A 212 -2.19 -15.52 19.81
N ARG A 213 -2.29 -16.71 20.43
CA ARG A 213 -2.84 -17.91 19.76
C ARG A 213 -4.24 -17.66 19.24
N LEU A 214 -5.08 -17.01 20.04
CA LEU A 214 -6.44 -16.68 19.66
C LEU A 214 -6.44 -15.72 18.46
N SER A 215 -5.69 -14.62 18.50
CA SER A 215 -5.51 -13.66 17.39
C SER A 215 -5.03 -14.34 16.10
N ASN A 216 -4.05 -15.23 16.19
CA ASN A 216 -3.57 -16.01 15.04
C ASN A 216 -4.66 -16.99 14.53
N SER A 217 -5.41 -17.60 15.44
CA SER A 217 -6.51 -18.51 15.11
C SER A 217 -7.78 -17.80 14.64
N THR A 218 -8.01 -16.53 14.97
CA THR A 218 -9.20 -15.74 14.64
C THR A 218 -8.95 -14.66 13.60
N ASN A 219 -7.72 -14.56 13.08
CA ASN A 219 -7.32 -13.76 11.93
C ASN A 219 -8.05 -14.23 10.65
N PHE A 220 -9.35 -13.98 10.61
CA PHE A 220 -10.26 -14.36 9.54
C PHE A 220 -9.98 -13.51 8.29
N LEU A 221 -9.39 -12.32 8.44
CA LEU A 221 -8.85 -11.51 7.34
C LEU A 221 -7.68 -12.21 6.63
N HIS A 222 -6.83 -12.93 7.36
CA HIS A 222 -5.79 -13.78 6.77
C HIS A 222 -6.41 -14.97 6.00
N PHE A 223 -7.56 -15.48 6.45
CA PHE A 223 -8.32 -16.54 5.73
C PHE A 223 -9.10 -16.01 4.52
N LEU A 224 -9.73 -14.83 4.61
CA LEU A 224 -10.38 -14.14 3.49
C LEU A 224 -9.36 -13.71 2.43
N GLY A 225 -8.23 -13.16 2.85
CA GLY A 225 -7.13 -12.78 1.95
C GLY A 225 -6.51 -13.99 1.25
N ARG A 226 -6.51 -15.17 1.88
CA ARG A 226 -5.93 -16.41 1.32
C ARG A 226 -6.92 -17.25 0.51
N ASN A 227 -8.24 -17.18 0.77
CA ASN A 227 -9.23 -17.83 -0.11
C ASN A 227 -9.62 -16.98 -1.33
N ALA A 228 -9.48 -15.65 -1.26
CA ALA A 228 -9.54 -14.78 -2.43
C ALA A 228 -8.32 -14.94 -3.35
N LEU A 229 -7.24 -15.54 -2.84
CA LEU A 229 -5.97 -15.72 -3.51
C LEU A 229 -5.46 -17.17 -3.34
N ILE A 230 -6.00 -18.09 -4.14
CA ILE A 230 -5.44 -19.42 -4.49
C ILE A 230 -5.83 -20.61 -3.56
N PHE A 231 -6.46 -21.66 -4.13
CA PHE A 231 -6.42 -23.05 -3.63
C PHE A 231 -5.10 -23.69 -4.11
N PRO A 232 -4.33 -24.47 -3.33
CA PRO A 232 -4.79 -25.71 -2.66
C PRO A 232 -4.14 -26.09 -1.29
N GLU A 233 -4.70 -27.15 -0.70
CA GLU A 233 -4.13 -28.16 0.22
C GLU A 233 -3.59 -27.82 1.63
N GLU A 234 -3.22 -28.88 2.36
CA GLU A 234 -3.45 -29.12 3.78
C GLU A 234 -2.69 -28.21 4.77
N LEU A 235 -3.18 -28.16 6.01
CA LEU A 235 -2.55 -27.47 7.14
C LEU A 235 -1.07 -27.88 7.27
N PRO A 236 -0.10 -26.96 7.19
CA PRO A 236 1.25 -27.29 7.57
C PRO A 236 1.36 -27.32 9.09
N THR A 237 2.11 -28.31 9.56
CA THR A 237 2.60 -28.44 10.94
C THR A 237 3.58 -27.31 11.29
N PRO A 238 3.85 -27.05 12.58
CA PRO A 238 4.56 -25.85 13.07
C PRO A 238 6.03 -25.68 12.63
N SER A 239 6.51 -26.50 11.70
CA SER A 239 7.90 -26.49 11.21
C SER A 239 8.10 -25.73 9.89
N GLU A 240 7.04 -25.27 9.22
CA GLU A 240 7.14 -24.59 7.91
C GLU A 240 7.04 -23.05 7.96
N GLU A 241 6.77 -22.43 9.12
CA GLU A 241 6.79 -20.95 9.24
C GLU A 241 8.21 -20.37 9.04
N ASP A 242 9.26 -21.18 9.16
CA ASP A 242 10.65 -20.76 8.99
C ASP A 242 11.10 -20.63 7.51
N VAL A 243 10.26 -21.04 6.55
CA VAL A 243 10.63 -21.08 5.11
C VAL A 243 10.13 -19.84 4.35
N ASP A 244 9.04 -19.19 4.75
CA ASP A 244 8.52 -18.00 4.05
C ASP A 244 9.25 -16.70 4.46
N ASP A 245 9.87 -16.68 5.66
CA ASP A 245 10.79 -15.61 6.09
C ASP A 245 12.11 -15.60 5.28
N GLN A 246 12.45 -16.68 4.57
CA GLN A 246 13.65 -16.72 3.71
C GLN A 246 13.51 -15.97 2.38
N ARG A 247 12.29 -15.57 1.97
CA ARG A 247 12.05 -14.83 0.71
C ARG A 247 12.24 -13.31 0.84
N TYR A 248 12.27 -12.80 2.06
CA TYR A 248 12.38 -11.36 2.33
C TYR A 248 13.84 -10.96 2.54
N HIS A 249 14.45 -10.33 1.54
CA HIS A 249 15.78 -9.75 1.69
C HIS A 249 15.68 -8.26 2.05
N PHE A 250 15.81 -7.96 3.34
CA PHE A 250 15.74 -6.59 3.88
C PHE A 250 16.66 -5.61 3.13
N ILE A 251 17.88 -6.03 2.82
CA ILE A 251 18.86 -5.19 2.11
C ILE A 251 18.38 -4.83 0.69
N SER A 252 17.67 -5.73 0.00
CA SER A 252 17.10 -5.43 -1.32
C SER A 252 15.96 -4.41 -1.23
N LEU A 253 15.15 -4.45 -0.15
CA LEU A 253 14.16 -3.40 0.12
C LEU A 253 14.85 -2.06 0.43
N LEU A 254 15.90 -2.08 1.26
CA LEU A 254 16.68 -0.88 1.59
C LEU A 254 17.30 -0.24 0.33
N LEU A 255 17.82 -1.04 -0.60
CA LEU A 255 18.35 -0.56 -1.88
C LEU A 255 17.28 0.07 -2.78
N ASN A 256 16.04 -0.44 -2.76
CA ASN A 256 14.91 0.18 -3.48
C ASN A 256 14.49 1.52 -2.82
N LEU A 257 14.49 1.58 -1.49
CA LEU A 257 14.22 2.82 -0.76
C LEU A 257 15.32 3.86 -0.99
N ALA A 258 16.59 3.44 -0.97
CA ALA A 258 17.74 4.28 -1.25
C ALA A 258 17.72 4.81 -2.70
N ASN A 259 17.34 3.99 -3.69
CA ASN A 259 17.12 4.43 -5.06
C ASN A 259 16.10 5.57 -5.13
N THR A 260 14.97 5.38 -4.45
CA THR A 260 13.87 6.36 -4.43
C THR A 260 14.31 7.66 -3.77
N PHE A 261 14.98 7.57 -2.62
CA PHE A 261 15.55 8.71 -1.92
C PHE A 261 16.52 9.48 -2.84
N LEU A 262 17.51 8.78 -3.41
CA LEU A 262 18.55 9.39 -4.23
C LEU A 262 17.97 10.02 -5.52
N TYR A 263 16.95 9.41 -6.11
CA TYR A 263 16.24 9.96 -7.25
C TYR A 263 15.49 11.25 -6.91
N MET A 264 14.86 11.32 -5.72
CA MET A 264 14.19 12.54 -5.29
C MET A 264 15.19 13.64 -4.95
N VAL A 265 16.33 13.33 -4.32
CA VAL A 265 17.44 14.28 -4.17
C VAL A 265 17.87 14.80 -5.53
N ASN A 266 18.11 13.92 -6.50
CA ASN A 266 18.51 14.30 -7.87
C ASN A 266 17.53 15.25 -8.57
N THR A 267 16.23 15.08 -8.28
CA THR A 267 15.17 15.89 -8.91
C THR A 267 15.18 17.31 -8.36
N TYR A 268 15.29 17.45 -7.03
CA TYR A 268 15.07 18.72 -6.34
C TYR A 268 16.36 19.48 -5.97
N ILE A 269 17.54 18.84 -6.04
CA ILE A 269 18.83 19.50 -5.77
C ILE A 269 19.12 20.67 -6.70
N ILE A 270 18.55 20.65 -7.91
CA ILE A 270 18.77 21.70 -8.91
C ILE A 270 17.78 22.88 -8.79
N VAL A 271 16.69 22.71 -8.05
CA VAL A 271 15.58 23.69 -8.05
C VAL A 271 16.02 25.07 -7.56
N PRO A 272 16.81 25.21 -6.48
CA PRO A 272 17.25 26.53 -6.01
C PRO A 272 18.12 27.31 -7.01
N SER A 273 18.83 26.64 -7.92
CA SER A 273 19.76 27.25 -8.88
C SER A 273 19.27 27.20 -10.33
N ALA A 274 18.10 26.60 -10.61
CA ALA A 274 17.64 26.33 -11.97
C ALA A 274 17.42 27.60 -12.81
N ASP A 275 16.94 28.68 -12.20
CA ASP A 275 16.73 29.99 -12.82
C ASP A 275 18.07 30.68 -13.10
N HIS A 276 18.99 30.70 -12.12
CA HIS A 276 20.32 31.28 -12.28
C HIS A 276 21.15 30.55 -13.35
N TYR A 277 21.09 29.21 -13.38
CA TYR A 277 21.79 28.42 -14.38
C TYR A 277 21.24 28.67 -15.80
N SER A 278 19.92 28.83 -15.93
CA SER A 278 19.28 29.18 -17.21
C SER A 278 19.73 30.56 -17.70
N LEU A 279 19.79 31.56 -16.80
CA LEU A 279 20.28 32.90 -17.11
C LEU A 279 21.74 32.89 -17.55
N THR A 280 22.60 32.12 -16.87
CA THR A 280 24.03 32.03 -17.19
C THR A 280 24.29 31.41 -18.55
N LEU A 281 23.42 30.49 -19.00
CA LEU A 281 23.45 29.89 -20.33
C LEU A 281 22.77 30.75 -21.42
N GLY A 282 22.31 31.96 -21.08
CA GLY A 282 21.71 32.92 -22.02
C GLY A 282 20.22 32.73 -22.29
N ALA A 283 19.49 32.02 -21.42
CA ALA A 283 18.03 31.84 -21.51
C ALA A 283 17.30 32.64 -20.43
N ALA A 284 15.98 32.86 -20.60
CA ALA A 284 15.17 33.54 -19.59
C ALA A 284 15.04 32.70 -18.29
N ALA A 285 14.88 33.35 -17.14
CA ALA A 285 14.73 32.68 -15.84
C ALA A 285 13.56 31.66 -15.84
N THR A 286 12.47 31.98 -16.54
CA THR A 286 11.26 31.14 -16.67
C THR A 286 11.49 29.84 -17.45
N VAL A 287 12.62 29.72 -18.18
CA VAL A 287 13.05 28.46 -18.82
C VAL A 287 13.44 27.41 -17.77
N CYS A 288 13.60 27.80 -16.49
CA CYS A 288 13.74 26.86 -15.38
C CYS A 288 12.60 25.83 -15.35
N GLY A 289 11.37 26.19 -15.74
CA GLY A 289 10.24 25.27 -15.84
C GLY A 289 10.51 24.16 -16.85
N ILE A 290 11.03 24.47 -18.05
CA ILE A 290 11.45 23.46 -19.04
C ILE A 290 12.62 22.61 -18.50
N VAL A 291 13.59 23.23 -17.85
CA VAL A 291 14.75 22.51 -17.28
C VAL A 291 14.29 21.52 -16.20
N ILE A 292 13.37 21.94 -15.33
CA ILE A 292 12.80 21.08 -14.28
C ILE A 292 11.93 19.98 -14.92
N GLY A 293 10.98 20.36 -15.79
CA GLY A 293 9.99 19.47 -16.39
C GLY A 293 10.49 18.52 -17.46
N SER A 294 11.61 18.80 -18.13
CA SER A 294 12.23 17.87 -19.09
C SER A 294 12.51 16.49 -18.48
N MET A 295 12.87 16.44 -17.19
CA MET A 295 13.04 15.20 -16.45
C MET A 295 11.70 14.45 -16.29
N ALA A 296 10.61 15.14 -15.99
CA ALA A 296 9.29 14.55 -15.85
C ALA A 296 8.75 14.01 -17.19
N ILE A 297 8.99 14.72 -18.29
CA ILE A 297 8.60 14.29 -19.64
C ILE A 297 9.26 12.96 -20.01
N ALA A 298 10.59 12.87 -19.84
CA ALA A 298 11.32 11.64 -20.10
C ALA A 298 10.90 10.51 -19.15
N GLN A 299 10.56 10.84 -17.91
CA GLN A 299 10.08 9.88 -16.94
C GLN A 299 8.80 9.19 -17.40
N VAL A 300 7.76 9.93 -17.84
CA VAL A 300 6.48 9.36 -18.34
C VAL A 300 6.70 8.28 -19.39
N VAL A 301 7.62 8.53 -20.33
CA VAL A 301 7.94 7.54 -21.37
C VAL A 301 8.65 6.34 -20.77
N SER A 302 9.66 6.59 -19.94
CA SER A 302 10.49 5.52 -19.34
C SER A 302 9.70 4.61 -18.40
N SER A 303 8.78 5.13 -17.58
CA SER A 303 8.08 4.35 -16.55
C SER A 303 7.28 3.20 -17.14
N VAL A 304 6.71 3.35 -18.34
CA VAL A 304 6.04 2.27 -19.07
C VAL A 304 7.03 1.15 -19.43
N TYR A 305 8.19 1.50 -20.00
CA TYR A 305 9.24 0.52 -20.36
C TYR A 305 9.82 -0.18 -19.12
N PHE A 306 10.09 0.57 -18.06
CA PHE A 306 10.59 0.03 -16.79
C PHE A 306 9.56 -0.87 -16.11
N SER A 307 8.27 -0.52 -16.17
CA SER A 307 7.20 -1.39 -15.69
C SER A 307 7.12 -2.69 -16.51
N ALA A 308 7.29 -2.62 -17.83
CA ALA A 308 7.34 -3.81 -18.69
C ALA A 308 8.58 -4.68 -18.40
N TRP A 309 9.76 -4.07 -18.21
CA TRP A 309 11.02 -4.77 -17.96
C TRP A 309 11.05 -5.42 -16.57
N SER A 310 10.48 -4.77 -15.56
CA SER A 310 10.33 -5.34 -14.20
C SER A 310 9.42 -6.58 -14.15
N ASN A 311 8.64 -6.86 -15.21
CA ASN A 311 7.98 -8.15 -15.36
C ASN A 311 8.99 -9.31 -15.48
N ARG A 312 10.24 -9.06 -15.90
CA ARG A 312 11.27 -10.11 -16.13
C ARG A 312 12.37 -10.11 -15.06
N SER A 313 12.86 -8.95 -14.64
CA SER A 313 13.90 -8.81 -13.61
C SER A 313 13.83 -7.42 -12.97
N TYR A 314 14.12 -7.32 -11.68
CA TYR A 314 14.22 -6.04 -10.97
C TYR A 314 15.64 -5.47 -10.99
N LEU A 315 16.68 -6.32 -10.91
CA LEU A 315 18.08 -5.85 -10.87
C LEU A 315 18.49 -5.15 -12.17
N ARG A 316 18.16 -5.73 -13.33
CA ARG A 316 18.58 -5.19 -14.64
C ARG A 316 18.07 -3.77 -14.91
N PRO A 317 16.77 -3.45 -14.71
CA PRO A 317 16.31 -2.08 -14.86
C PRO A 317 16.95 -1.14 -13.82
N LEU A 318 17.15 -1.54 -12.56
CA LEU A 318 17.82 -0.70 -11.55
C LEU A 318 19.27 -0.35 -11.92
N VAL A 319 20.01 -1.31 -12.47
CA VAL A 319 21.38 -1.09 -12.98
C VAL A 319 21.36 -0.10 -14.15
N PHE A 320 20.49 -0.32 -15.14
CA PHE A 320 20.36 0.55 -16.30
C PHE A 320 19.97 1.98 -15.90
N SER A 321 19.01 2.12 -14.99
CA SER A 321 18.61 3.39 -14.37
C SER A 321 19.81 4.12 -13.78
N SER A 322 20.62 3.45 -12.96
CA SER A 322 21.77 4.05 -12.30
C SER A 322 22.85 4.52 -13.28
N ILE A 323 23.09 3.76 -14.36
CA ILE A 323 24.05 4.13 -15.42
C ILE A 323 23.55 5.38 -16.17
N ILE A 324 22.27 5.40 -16.55
CA ILE A 324 21.67 6.55 -17.24
C ILE A 324 21.68 7.80 -16.36
N LEU A 325 21.39 7.66 -15.06
CA LEU A 325 21.43 8.78 -14.12
C LEU A 325 22.85 9.31 -13.90
N LEU A 326 23.86 8.44 -13.92
CA LEU A 326 25.26 8.86 -13.91
C LEU A 326 25.58 9.69 -15.16
N VAL A 327 25.22 9.20 -16.35
CA VAL A 327 25.44 9.92 -17.60
C VAL A 327 24.67 11.26 -17.63
N GLY A 328 23.39 11.26 -17.27
CA GLY A 328 22.56 12.47 -17.25
C GLY A 328 23.12 13.56 -16.33
N ASN A 329 23.57 13.19 -15.14
CA ASN A 329 24.17 14.14 -14.19
C ASN A 329 25.53 14.66 -14.64
N THR A 330 26.36 13.83 -15.29
CA THR A 330 27.60 14.31 -15.90
C THR A 330 27.34 15.30 -17.03
N LEU A 331 26.34 15.04 -17.90
CA LEU A 331 25.95 15.97 -18.96
C LEU A 331 25.39 17.28 -18.40
N TYR A 332 24.60 17.22 -17.33
CA TYR A 332 24.09 18.41 -16.63
C TYR A 332 25.23 19.31 -16.14
N ALA A 333 26.28 18.73 -15.52
CA ALA A 333 27.43 19.49 -15.06
C ALA A 333 28.28 20.05 -16.21
N LEU A 334 28.48 19.26 -17.28
CA LEU A 334 29.26 19.68 -18.45
C LEU A 334 28.58 20.76 -19.30
N ALA A 335 27.26 20.94 -19.18
CA ALA A 335 26.52 21.94 -19.95
C ALA A 335 27.01 23.38 -19.72
N TYR A 336 27.51 23.66 -18.52
CA TYR A 336 28.15 24.93 -18.16
C TYR A 336 29.43 25.18 -18.98
N ASP A 337 30.32 24.19 -19.02
CA ASP A 337 31.60 24.31 -19.74
C ASP A 337 31.41 24.34 -21.27
N PHE A 338 30.37 23.69 -21.79
CA PHE A 338 29.98 23.76 -23.21
C PHE A 338 29.13 24.99 -23.56
N ASN A 339 28.70 25.77 -22.55
CA ASN A 339 27.81 26.92 -22.70
C ASN A 339 26.58 26.61 -23.58
N SER A 340 25.90 25.49 -23.32
CA SER A 340 24.80 25.03 -24.17
C SER A 340 23.61 24.52 -23.37
N ILE A 341 22.49 25.22 -23.50
CA ILE A 341 21.20 24.80 -22.91
C ILE A 341 20.70 23.46 -23.50
N ALA A 342 21.07 23.13 -24.74
CA ALA A 342 20.71 21.85 -25.33
C ALA A 342 21.37 20.69 -24.58
N VAL A 343 22.65 20.82 -24.21
CA VAL A 343 23.36 19.81 -23.41
C VAL A 343 22.75 19.67 -22.02
N LEU A 344 22.34 20.79 -21.42
CA LEU A 344 21.62 20.80 -20.14
C LEU A 344 20.32 19.99 -20.22
N LEU A 345 19.48 20.28 -21.23
CA LEU A 345 18.21 19.59 -21.43
C LEU A 345 18.40 18.11 -21.77
N ILE A 346 19.39 17.76 -22.58
CA ILE A 346 19.73 16.36 -22.84
C ILE A 346 20.12 15.66 -21.53
N GLY A 347 20.98 16.26 -20.71
CA GLY A 347 21.33 15.72 -19.39
C GLY A 347 20.11 15.46 -18.51
N ARG A 348 19.16 16.41 -18.47
CA ARG A 348 17.90 16.29 -17.72
C ARG A 348 16.97 15.21 -18.29
N LEU A 349 16.87 15.09 -19.61
CA LEU A 349 16.12 14.00 -20.26
C LEU A 349 16.70 12.63 -19.90
N PHE A 350 18.03 12.48 -19.91
CA PHE A 350 18.68 11.25 -19.43
C PHE A 350 18.34 10.99 -17.96
N CYS A 351 18.42 12.00 -17.08
CA CYS A 351 18.00 11.83 -15.68
C CYS A 351 16.55 11.33 -15.55
N GLY A 352 15.63 11.80 -16.40
CA GLY A 352 14.25 11.32 -16.44
C GLY A 352 14.11 9.89 -16.97
N LEU A 353 14.84 9.54 -18.02
CA LEU A 353 14.89 8.17 -18.58
C LEU A 353 15.40 7.14 -17.57
N GLY A 354 16.21 7.58 -16.61
CA GLY A 354 16.71 6.73 -15.52
C GLY A 354 15.71 6.50 -14.38
N SER A 355 14.45 6.92 -14.49
CA SER A 355 13.48 6.77 -13.39
C SER A 355 13.04 5.33 -13.14
N ALA A 356 13.56 4.73 -12.06
CA ALA A 356 13.15 3.39 -11.63
C ALA A 356 11.96 3.39 -10.65
N ARG A 357 11.24 4.52 -10.46
CA ARG A 357 10.19 4.62 -9.42
C ARG A 357 9.06 3.62 -9.60
N ALA A 358 8.65 3.35 -10.83
CA ALA A 358 7.65 2.32 -11.14
C ALA A 358 8.13 0.91 -10.71
N VAL A 359 9.42 0.62 -10.88
CA VAL A 359 10.06 -0.63 -10.45
C VAL A 359 10.10 -0.73 -8.93
N ASN A 360 10.50 0.33 -8.23
CA ASN A 360 10.59 0.36 -6.76
C ASN A 360 9.22 0.10 -6.12
N ARG A 361 8.17 0.77 -6.62
CA ARG A 361 6.79 0.57 -6.13
C ARG A 361 6.30 -0.85 -6.40
N ARG A 362 6.60 -1.38 -7.57
CA ARG A 362 6.26 -2.76 -7.92
C ARG A 362 7.00 -3.76 -7.05
N TYR A 363 8.29 -3.55 -6.78
CA TYR A 363 9.09 -4.40 -5.92
C TYR A 363 8.47 -4.52 -4.52
N ILE A 364 8.02 -3.39 -3.95
CA ILE A 364 7.33 -3.38 -2.66
C ILE A 364 6.04 -4.21 -2.72
N SER A 365 5.25 -4.07 -3.79
CA SER A 365 3.99 -4.81 -3.94
C SER A 365 4.20 -6.31 -4.17
N ASP A 366 5.24 -6.70 -4.92
CA ASP A 366 5.48 -8.09 -5.30
C ASP A 366 6.28 -8.87 -4.25
N CYS A 367 7.29 -8.25 -3.61
CA CYS A 367 8.31 -8.95 -2.81
C CYS A 367 8.15 -8.79 -1.30
N VAL A 368 7.44 -7.76 -0.83
CA VAL A 368 7.26 -7.53 0.62
C VAL A 368 6.04 -8.34 1.11
N PRO A 369 6.14 -9.06 2.24
CA PRO A 369 5.00 -9.74 2.85
C PRO A 369 3.85 -8.77 3.17
N LEU A 370 2.59 -9.22 3.01
CA LEU A 370 1.40 -8.39 3.23
C LEU A 370 1.40 -7.64 4.57
N LYS A 371 1.91 -8.26 5.65
CA LYS A 371 2.02 -7.66 6.98
C LYS A 371 2.94 -6.43 7.02
N LEU A 372 3.97 -6.40 6.17
CA LEU A 372 4.99 -5.34 6.12
C LEU A 372 4.79 -4.37 4.94
N ARG A 373 3.90 -4.67 3.98
CA ARG A 373 3.68 -3.84 2.78
C ARG A 373 3.26 -2.42 3.10
N MET A 374 2.40 -2.23 4.10
CA MET A 374 1.97 -0.90 4.53
C MET A 374 3.17 -0.10 5.04
N GLN A 375 3.99 -0.70 5.92
CA GLN A 375 5.20 -0.07 6.45
C GLN A 375 6.25 0.21 5.36
N ALA A 376 6.45 -0.72 4.43
CA ALA A 376 7.36 -0.53 3.30
C ALA A 376 6.89 0.56 2.32
N SER A 377 5.57 0.67 2.09
CA SER A 377 4.97 1.74 1.27
C SER A 377 5.07 3.09 1.97
N ALA A 378 4.83 3.14 3.29
CA ALA A 378 5.08 4.33 4.09
C ALA A 378 6.56 4.73 4.05
N GLY A 379 7.47 3.78 4.18
CA GLY A 379 8.91 3.99 4.04
C GLY A 379 9.30 4.55 2.67
N PHE A 380 8.65 4.12 1.58
CA PHE A 380 8.87 4.69 0.24
C PHE A 380 8.43 6.16 0.16
N VAL A 381 7.30 6.52 0.77
CA VAL A 381 6.81 7.91 0.82
C VAL A 381 7.75 8.76 1.68
N SER A 382 8.13 8.28 2.87
CA SER A 382 9.08 8.97 3.74
C SER A 382 10.45 9.16 3.10
N ALA A 383 10.99 8.14 2.42
CA ALA A 383 12.23 8.23 1.67
C ALA A 383 12.12 9.23 0.51
N SER A 384 10.96 9.29 -0.16
CA SER A 384 10.70 10.28 -1.19
C SER A 384 10.73 11.69 -0.63
N ALA A 385 9.96 11.96 0.43
CA ALA A 385 9.88 13.26 1.08
C ALA A 385 11.22 13.73 1.66
N LEU A 386 11.95 12.83 2.32
CA LEU A 386 13.32 13.09 2.78
C LEU A 386 14.23 13.48 1.63
N GLY A 387 14.12 12.81 0.48
CA GLY A 387 14.90 13.18 -0.70
C GLY A 387 14.55 14.57 -1.24
N MET A 388 13.27 14.94 -1.24
CA MET A 388 12.83 16.29 -1.63
C MET A 388 13.38 17.37 -0.68
N ALA A 389 13.51 17.09 0.61
CA ALA A 389 14.11 18.00 1.59
C ALA A 389 15.65 18.06 1.47
N CYS A 390 16.29 16.90 1.34
CA CYS A 390 17.74 16.78 1.27
C CYS A 390 18.34 17.41 0.00
N GLY A 391 17.61 17.41 -1.13
CA GLY A 391 18.07 18.04 -2.37
C GLY A 391 18.47 19.51 -2.17
N PRO A 392 17.52 20.42 -1.88
CA PRO A 392 17.81 21.82 -1.61
C PRO A 392 18.80 22.03 -0.46
N ALA A 393 18.75 21.20 0.59
CA ALA A 393 19.71 21.28 1.69
C ALA A 393 21.16 21.05 1.24
N LEU A 394 21.40 20.10 0.33
CA LEU A 394 22.72 19.86 -0.27
C LEU A 394 23.13 21.00 -1.19
N ALA A 395 22.21 21.54 -1.99
CA ALA A 395 22.47 22.68 -2.86
C ALA A 395 22.99 23.91 -2.09
N CYS A 396 22.46 24.15 -0.88
CA CYS A 396 22.92 25.20 0.03
C CYS A 396 24.41 25.06 0.42
N LEU A 397 24.91 23.82 0.53
CA LEU A 397 26.31 23.56 0.90
C LEU A 397 27.29 23.79 -0.26
N PHE A 398 26.81 23.95 -1.50
CA PHE A 398 27.63 23.95 -2.71
C PHE A 398 28.04 25.33 -3.21
N GLN A 399 28.27 26.30 -2.31
CA GLN A 399 28.65 27.68 -2.67
C GLN A 399 30.15 27.87 -2.95
N THR A 400 30.81 26.86 -3.50
CA THR A 400 32.23 26.94 -3.83
C THR A 400 32.41 27.20 -5.31
N ASN A 401 33.32 28.10 -5.67
CA ASN A 401 33.71 28.35 -7.06
C ASN A 401 35.20 28.06 -7.25
N PHE A 402 35.52 26.99 -7.96
CA PHE A 402 36.88 26.65 -8.35
C PHE A 402 36.89 25.91 -9.68
N LYS A 403 38.06 25.88 -10.34
CA LYS A 403 38.25 25.23 -11.63
C LYS A 403 39.35 24.18 -11.53
N ILE A 404 39.04 22.94 -11.92
CA ILE A 404 40.02 21.86 -12.03
C ILE A 404 40.19 21.54 -13.51
N TYR A 405 41.37 21.84 -14.06
CA TYR A 405 41.66 21.77 -15.49
C TYR A 405 40.66 22.58 -16.34
N LYS A 406 39.85 21.91 -17.16
CA LYS A 406 38.82 22.52 -18.00
C LYS A 406 37.42 22.44 -17.40
N LEU A 407 37.26 21.79 -16.25
CA LEU A 407 35.97 21.58 -15.60
C LEU A 407 35.73 22.63 -14.52
N THR A 408 34.60 23.31 -14.63
CA THR A 408 34.18 24.32 -13.65
C THR A 408 33.37 23.65 -12.55
N PHE A 409 33.66 23.99 -11.30
CA PHE A 409 32.93 23.56 -10.11
C PHE A 409 32.39 24.82 -9.42
N ASN A 410 31.11 25.08 -9.62
CA ASN A 410 30.36 26.19 -9.08
C ASN A 410 29.00 25.72 -8.54
N GLU A 411 28.21 26.67 -8.05
CA GLU A 411 26.88 26.45 -7.46
C GLU A 411 25.92 25.68 -8.40
N ASP A 412 26.05 25.88 -9.72
CA ASP A 412 25.21 25.27 -10.75
C ASP A 412 25.69 23.87 -11.16
N THR A 413 27.00 23.61 -11.18
CA THR A 413 27.60 22.36 -11.68
C THR A 413 27.84 21.31 -10.59
N LEU A 414 28.08 21.74 -9.35
CA LEU A 414 28.30 20.86 -8.19
C LEU A 414 27.15 19.87 -7.93
N PRO A 415 25.86 20.27 -8.03
CA PRO A 415 24.75 19.34 -7.96
C PRO A 415 24.92 18.14 -8.91
N GLY A 416 25.33 18.39 -10.16
CA GLY A 416 25.54 17.34 -11.16
C GLY A 416 26.70 16.41 -10.81
N TRP A 417 27.86 16.95 -10.43
CA TRP A 417 29.03 16.14 -10.08
C TRP A 417 28.80 15.26 -8.86
N ILE A 418 28.18 15.82 -7.81
CA ILE A 418 27.94 15.10 -6.55
C ILE A 418 26.89 14.02 -6.77
N MET A 419 25.84 14.30 -7.53
CA MET A 419 24.84 13.30 -7.86
C MET A 419 25.42 12.20 -8.77
N ALA A 420 26.27 12.53 -9.74
CA ALA A 420 26.96 11.52 -10.56
C ALA A 420 27.81 10.57 -9.70
N PHE A 421 28.55 11.11 -8.73
CA PHE A 421 29.30 10.30 -7.78
C PHE A 421 28.39 9.44 -6.88
N ALA A 422 27.29 10.01 -6.36
CA ALA A 422 26.35 9.27 -5.54
C ALA A 422 25.68 8.11 -6.30
N TRP A 423 25.33 8.31 -7.57
CA TRP A 423 24.80 7.25 -8.44
C TRP A 423 25.85 6.17 -8.76
N LEU A 424 27.12 6.53 -8.87
CA LEU A 424 28.21 5.55 -9.00
C LEU A 424 28.33 4.68 -7.74
N VAL A 425 28.33 5.30 -6.56
CA VAL A 425 28.38 4.59 -5.27
C VAL A 425 27.15 3.68 -5.12
N TYR A 426 25.96 4.19 -5.47
CA TYR A 426 24.74 3.40 -5.46
C TYR A 426 24.82 2.21 -6.42
N LEU A 427 25.34 2.39 -7.63
CA LEU A 427 25.52 1.32 -8.62
C LEU A 427 26.44 0.21 -8.09
N LEU A 428 27.55 0.58 -7.44
CA LEU A 428 28.46 -0.38 -6.82
C LEU A 428 27.79 -1.12 -5.66
N TRP A 429 27.04 -0.41 -4.82
CA TRP A 429 26.32 -1.02 -3.70
C TRP A 429 25.22 -1.97 -4.18
N LEU A 430 24.46 -1.57 -5.21
CA LEU A 430 23.45 -2.40 -5.85
C LEU A 430 24.06 -3.69 -6.41
N TRP A 431 25.20 -3.60 -7.09
CA TRP A 431 25.87 -4.77 -7.68
C TRP A 431 26.31 -5.79 -6.63
N ILE A 432 26.79 -5.34 -5.47
CA ILE A 432 27.33 -6.21 -4.42
C ILE A 432 26.23 -6.82 -3.57
N SER A 433 25.19 -6.04 -3.24
CA SER A 433 24.24 -6.37 -2.16
C SER A 433 22.84 -6.76 -2.64
N PHE A 434 22.46 -6.48 -3.90
CA PHE A 434 21.12 -6.79 -4.37
C PHE A 434 20.96 -8.27 -4.70
N LYS A 435 20.01 -8.92 -4.03
CA LYS A 435 19.63 -10.30 -4.32
C LYS A 435 18.31 -10.33 -5.07
N GLU A 436 18.32 -10.87 -6.29
CA GLU A 436 17.11 -11.03 -7.11
C GLU A 436 16.16 -12.05 -6.44
N PRO A 437 14.87 -11.72 -6.26
CA PRO A 437 13.89 -12.64 -5.68
C PRO A 437 13.70 -13.88 -6.58
N CYS A 438 13.79 -15.09 -6.02
CA CYS A 438 13.45 -16.32 -6.74
C CYS A 438 11.95 -16.33 -7.07
N ARG A 439 11.61 -16.20 -8.35
CA ARG A 439 10.24 -16.40 -8.83
C ARG A 439 10.03 -17.87 -9.17
N GLN A 440 8.96 -18.47 -8.64
CA GLN A 440 8.44 -19.75 -9.13
C GLN A 440 8.01 -19.53 -10.59
N SER A 441 8.85 -19.99 -11.52
CA SER A 441 8.44 -20.13 -12.90
C SER A 441 7.37 -21.21 -12.95
N GLY A 442 6.15 -20.86 -13.38
CA GLY A 442 5.08 -21.82 -13.65
C GLY A 442 5.39 -22.67 -14.90
N LYS A 443 6.55 -23.33 -14.93
CA LYS A 443 7.00 -24.21 -16.01
C LYS A 443 7.61 -25.54 -15.54
N ASP A 444 7.50 -25.89 -14.26
CA ASP A 444 7.88 -27.22 -13.77
C ASP A 444 6.65 -28.01 -13.28
N LEU A 445 5.69 -28.21 -14.18
CA LEU A 445 4.66 -29.25 -14.02
C LEU A 445 4.42 -30.00 -15.34
N THR A 446 5.49 -30.34 -16.06
CA THR A 446 5.46 -31.34 -17.14
C THR A 446 6.82 -32.04 -17.26
N SER A 447 7.30 -32.64 -16.17
CA SER A 447 8.48 -33.53 -16.26
C SER A 447 8.61 -34.49 -15.08
N THR A 448 7.53 -35.07 -14.59
CA THR A 448 7.64 -36.31 -13.81
C THR A 448 6.38 -37.13 -13.92
N GLU A 449 6.32 -38.03 -14.91
CA GLU A 449 5.74 -39.36 -14.69
C GLU A 449 6.23 -40.35 -15.76
N SER A 450 6.39 -41.60 -15.33
CA SER A 450 6.78 -42.81 -16.07
C SER A 450 8.28 -43.17 -16.18
N SER A 451 8.92 -43.42 -15.04
CA SER A 451 9.91 -44.52 -14.95
C SER A 451 9.46 -45.57 -13.94
N SER A 452 8.44 -46.35 -14.32
CA SER A 452 8.12 -47.63 -13.68
C SER A 452 7.12 -48.37 -14.56
N GLY A 453 7.58 -49.41 -15.25
CA GLY A 453 6.71 -50.24 -16.09
C GLY A 453 7.47 -50.87 -17.25
N LYS A 454 8.23 -51.93 -16.95
CA LYS A 454 8.79 -52.85 -17.95
C LYS A 454 7.69 -53.31 -18.90
N SER A 455 7.90 -53.23 -20.21
CA SER A 455 7.23 -54.13 -21.15
C SER A 455 8.29 -54.95 -21.89
N PRO A 456 7.98 -56.20 -22.26
CA PRO A 456 8.87 -57.03 -23.05
C PRO A 456 8.80 -56.54 -24.50
N HIS A 457 9.90 -56.59 -25.25
CA HIS A 457 9.86 -57.20 -26.58
C HIS A 457 11.26 -57.36 -27.16
N THR A 458 11.51 -58.59 -27.56
CA THR A 458 12.66 -59.16 -28.21
C THR A 458 12.65 -58.84 -29.71
N SER A 459 13.86 -58.75 -30.28
CA SER A 459 14.22 -59.19 -31.64
C SER A 459 13.98 -58.26 -32.84
N ARG A 460 15.11 -57.95 -33.50
CA ARG A 460 15.42 -58.11 -34.95
C ARG A 460 14.54 -57.35 -35.97
N ALA A 461 15.02 -56.83 -37.09
CA ALA A 461 16.31 -56.80 -37.75
C ALA A 461 16.23 -55.75 -38.88
N ARG A 462 17.41 -55.40 -39.40
CA ARG A 462 17.73 -54.68 -40.63
C ARG A 462 16.78 -54.97 -41.81
N LEU A 463 16.50 -53.97 -42.66
CA LEU A 463 17.18 -53.83 -43.96
C LEU A 463 16.82 -52.50 -44.66
N ASP A 464 17.81 -51.99 -45.37
CA ASP A 464 17.86 -50.79 -46.20
C ASP A 464 16.81 -50.73 -47.32
N ASN A 465 16.39 -49.52 -47.71
CA ASN A 465 16.73 -48.99 -49.05
C ASN A 465 16.31 -47.53 -49.32
N LYS A 466 17.31 -46.75 -49.75
CA LYS A 466 17.34 -45.94 -50.98
C LYS A 466 16.57 -44.58 -51.05
N HIS A 467 17.34 -43.52 -50.82
CA HIS A 467 17.70 -42.43 -51.76
C HIS A 467 16.68 -41.41 -52.34
N ILE A 468 17.18 -40.16 -52.40
CA ILE A 468 16.84 -39.00 -53.26
C ILE A 468 15.64 -38.17 -52.76
N GLY A 469 15.71 -36.84 -52.65
CA GLY A 469 16.71 -35.86 -53.06
C GLY A 469 16.33 -34.46 -52.60
N GLN A 470 17.34 -33.60 -52.60
CA GLN A 470 17.45 -32.22 -52.17
C GLN A 470 17.00 -31.24 -53.27
N PHE A 471 16.25 -30.16 -52.95
CA PHE A 471 16.16 -28.86 -53.66
C PHE A 471 15.45 -27.87 -52.69
N ILE A 472 16.02 -26.77 -52.15
CA ILE A 472 16.54 -25.48 -52.69
C ILE A 472 15.48 -24.56 -53.33
N ASN A 473 15.23 -23.43 -52.63
CA ASN A 473 14.88 -22.04 -52.99
C ASN A 473 14.05 -21.68 -54.24
N VAL A 474 13.14 -20.70 -54.09
CA VAL A 474 13.22 -19.29 -54.57
C VAL A 474 11.80 -18.66 -54.58
N ALA A 475 11.77 -17.33 -54.44
CA ALA A 475 10.66 -16.42 -54.18
C ALA A 475 9.75 -16.03 -55.37
N VAL A 476 8.70 -15.25 -55.02
CA VAL A 476 8.04 -14.13 -55.75
C VAL A 476 6.58 -14.36 -56.26
N GLU A 477 5.72 -13.42 -55.83
CA GLU A 477 4.54 -12.80 -56.47
C GLU A 477 3.08 -13.14 -56.13
N ASN A 478 2.34 -12.01 -56.05
CA ASN A 478 0.94 -11.73 -55.70
C ASN A 478 -0.10 -12.45 -56.57
N VAL A 479 -1.30 -12.72 -56.02
CA VAL A 479 -2.61 -12.44 -56.66
C VAL A 479 -3.72 -12.28 -55.59
N SER A 480 -4.54 -11.26 -55.82
CA SER A 480 -5.77 -10.79 -55.16
C SER A 480 -6.95 -11.78 -55.11
N THR A 481 -7.88 -11.64 -54.16
CA THR A 481 -9.34 -11.40 -54.42
C THR A 481 -10.16 -11.20 -53.14
N GLN A 482 -10.96 -10.12 -53.11
CA GLN A 482 -12.13 -9.88 -52.23
C GLN A 482 -13.36 -10.70 -52.72
N PRO A 483 -14.43 -10.80 -51.89
CA PRO A 483 -15.70 -10.09 -52.19
C PRO A 483 -16.29 -9.41 -50.92
N LEU A 484 -16.82 -8.17 -50.91
CA LEU A 484 -17.96 -7.49 -51.57
C LEU A 484 -19.29 -7.53 -50.75
N LEU A 485 -19.73 -6.31 -50.34
CA LEU A 485 -21.07 -5.75 -50.04
C LEU A 485 -20.97 -4.84 -48.78
N MET A 486 -20.90 -3.50 -48.78
CA MET A 486 -21.57 -2.36 -49.46
C MET A 486 -22.65 -1.69 -48.55
N ASN A 487 -22.38 -0.42 -48.21
CA ASN A 487 -23.18 0.50 -47.37
C ASN A 487 -24.37 1.12 -48.12
N SER A 488 -25.40 1.60 -47.38
CA SER A 488 -26.22 2.82 -47.64
C SER A 488 -27.28 2.94 -46.51
N GLU A 489 -27.14 3.83 -45.52
CA GLU A 489 -27.62 5.23 -45.41
C GLU A 489 -29.13 5.46 -45.09
N ALA A 490 -29.31 6.16 -43.96
CA ALA A 490 -30.26 7.25 -43.62
C ALA A 490 -31.78 7.00 -43.42
N SER A 491 -32.27 7.25 -42.19
CA SER A 491 -33.15 8.40 -41.85
C SER A 491 -33.56 8.42 -40.35
N GLN A 492 -33.80 9.63 -39.84
CA GLN A 492 -34.04 10.07 -38.46
C GLN A 492 -35.38 9.66 -37.83
N SER A 493 -35.44 9.60 -36.49
CA SER A 493 -36.21 10.48 -35.57
C SER A 493 -36.90 9.76 -34.38
N ASP A 494 -36.45 10.14 -33.18
CA ASP A 494 -37.18 10.42 -31.93
C ASP A 494 -37.95 9.36 -31.09
N GLU A 495 -37.73 9.57 -29.78
CA GLU A 495 -38.52 9.25 -28.57
C GLU A 495 -38.38 7.89 -27.85
N ASP A 496 -37.70 7.99 -26.70
CA ASP A 496 -37.98 7.42 -25.38
C ASP A 496 -38.67 6.04 -25.30
N GLU A 497 -37.93 5.05 -24.77
CA GLU A 497 -38.45 4.20 -23.69
C GLU A 497 -37.31 3.48 -22.94
N VAL A 498 -37.43 3.49 -21.62
CA VAL A 498 -36.58 2.85 -20.63
C VAL A 498 -36.74 1.33 -20.73
N GLN A 499 -35.66 0.58 -20.96
CA GLN A 499 -35.68 -0.87 -20.81
C GLN A 499 -34.34 -1.37 -20.23
N ASP A 500 -34.42 -1.85 -18.98
CA ASP A 500 -33.50 -2.79 -18.34
C ASP A 500 -33.29 -4.06 -19.22
N CYS A 501 -32.25 -4.83 -18.88
CA CYS A 501 -31.84 -6.16 -19.40
C CYS A 501 -30.70 -6.06 -20.44
N ASP A 502 -29.64 -6.88 -20.44
CA ASP A 502 -29.41 -8.17 -19.81
C ASP A 502 -27.91 -8.37 -19.54
N ASP A 503 -27.63 -9.06 -18.44
CA ASP A 503 -26.39 -9.80 -18.19
C ASP A 503 -26.17 -10.82 -19.32
N ALA A 504 -25.36 -10.46 -20.31
CA ALA A 504 -24.81 -11.42 -21.25
C ALA A 504 -23.51 -12.01 -20.68
N GLU A 505 -23.54 -13.32 -20.46
CA GLU A 505 -22.42 -14.19 -20.14
C GLU A 505 -21.19 -13.89 -21.02
N GLU A 506 -20.23 -13.10 -20.52
CA GLU A 506 -18.88 -13.06 -21.09
C GLU A 506 -18.05 -14.20 -20.49
N ASP A 507 -17.50 -15.00 -21.39
CA ASP A 507 -16.80 -16.26 -21.18
C ASP A 507 -15.80 -16.25 -20.00
N THR A 508 -15.86 -17.33 -19.21
CA THR A 508 -15.08 -17.53 -17.98
C THR A 508 -13.56 -17.61 -18.20
N GLU A 509 -13.07 -17.58 -19.45
CA GLU A 509 -11.64 -17.61 -19.79
C GLU A 509 -10.96 -16.23 -19.87
N GLU A 510 -11.69 -15.11 -19.90
CA GLU A 510 -11.08 -13.75 -19.93
C GLU A 510 -10.64 -13.21 -18.56
N ILE A 511 -10.96 -13.93 -17.48
CA ILE A 511 -10.77 -13.44 -16.10
C ILE A 511 -9.29 -13.44 -15.66
N GLN A 512 -8.39 -14.15 -16.37
CA GLN A 512 -6.99 -14.37 -15.93
C GLN A 512 -5.89 -13.70 -16.76
N LYS A 513 -6.20 -12.99 -17.86
CA LYS A 513 -5.15 -12.35 -18.67
C LYS A 513 -4.69 -11.00 -18.07
N PRO A 514 -3.37 -10.72 -18.06
CA PRO A 514 -2.83 -9.42 -17.67
C PRO A 514 -3.35 -8.32 -18.62
N VAL A 515 -3.47 -7.10 -18.12
CA VAL A 515 -3.95 -5.97 -18.92
C VAL A 515 -2.83 -5.50 -19.86
N ASP A 516 -3.04 -5.66 -21.17
CA ASP A 516 -2.04 -5.36 -22.20
C ASP A 516 -2.18 -3.95 -22.81
N SER A 517 -3.25 -3.20 -22.50
CA SER A 517 -3.52 -1.87 -23.06
C SER A 517 -4.06 -0.85 -22.03
N ILE A 518 -3.72 0.43 -22.23
CA ILE A 518 -4.16 1.58 -21.42
C ILE A 518 -5.69 1.71 -21.43
N MET A 519 -6.34 1.48 -22.58
CA MET A 519 -7.79 1.61 -22.72
C MET A 519 -8.53 0.54 -21.93
N SER A 520 -8.04 -0.70 -21.96
CA SER A 520 -8.56 -1.79 -21.12
C SER A 520 -8.31 -1.54 -19.63
N ALA A 521 -7.15 -0.96 -19.27
CA ALA A 521 -6.85 -0.59 -17.89
C ALA A 521 -7.82 0.48 -17.37
N TYR A 522 -8.07 1.53 -18.16
CA TYR A 522 -8.97 2.62 -17.79
C TYR A 522 -10.44 2.21 -17.70
N ARG A 523 -10.88 1.27 -18.55
CA ARG A 523 -12.23 0.69 -18.50
C ARG A 523 -12.46 -0.14 -17.22
N LEU A 524 -11.39 -0.75 -16.70
CA LEU A 524 -11.40 -1.53 -15.46
C LEU A 524 -11.38 -0.68 -14.18
N LEU A 525 -11.07 0.62 -14.28
CA LEU A 525 -11.02 1.53 -13.14
C LEU A 525 -12.44 1.89 -12.69
N THR A 526 -12.76 1.56 -11.44
CA THR A 526 -13.99 2.05 -10.81
C THR A 526 -13.98 3.58 -10.72
N PRO A 527 -15.16 4.22 -10.68
CA PRO A 527 -15.25 5.68 -10.52
C PRO A 527 -14.44 6.20 -9.32
N SER A 528 -14.44 5.47 -8.21
CA SER A 528 -13.64 5.80 -7.03
C SER A 528 -12.13 5.84 -7.33
N ILE A 529 -11.57 4.88 -8.08
CA ILE A 529 -10.14 4.90 -8.43
C ILE A 529 -9.81 6.08 -9.35
N LYS A 530 -10.71 6.43 -10.28
CA LYS A 530 -10.52 7.59 -11.16
C LYS A 530 -10.43 8.89 -10.36
N VAL A 531 -11.29 9.06 -9.34
CA VAL A 531 -11.21 10.20 -8.43
C VAL A 531 -9.91 10.17 -7.62
N GLN A 532 -9.52 9.03 -7.05
CA GLN A 532 -8.23 8.84 -6.38
C GLN A 532 -7.03 9.29 -7.24
N LEU A 533 -7.02 8.93 -8.53
CA LEU A 533 -5.98 9.34 -9.47
C LEU A 533 -6.05 10.84 -9.79
N LEU A 534 -7.24 11.43 -9.88
CA LEU A 534 -7.42 12.87 -10.05
C LEU A 534 -6.90 13.66 -8.84
N ILE A 535 -7.18 13.18 -7.62
CA ILE A 535 -6.65 13.77 -6.38
C ILE A 535 -5.13 13.68 -6.36
N TYR A 536 -4.56 12.54 -6.78
CA TYR A 536 -3.12 12.36 -6.88
C TYR A 536 -2.49 13.31 -7.92
N PHE A 537 -3.18 13.53 -9.04
CA PHE A 537 -2.78 14.50 -10.04
C PHE A 537 -2.81 15.92 -9.45
N MET A 538 -3.91 16.30 -8.80
CA MET A 538 -4.10 17.61 -8.19
C MET A 538 -3.01 17.94 -7.17
N LEU A 539 -2.75 17.03 -6.21
CA LEU A 539 -1.77 17.28 -5.16
C LEU A 539 -0.35 17.41 -5.75
N LYS A 540 -0.01 16.61 -6.76
CA LYS A 540 1.31 16.68 -7.40
C LYS A 540 1.47 17.92 -8.26
N TYR A 541 0.41 18.36 -8.92
CA TYR A 541 0.38 19.62 -9.65
C TYR A 541 0.63 20.80 -8.70
N ALA A 542 -0.11 20.89 -7.60
CA ALA A 542 0.00 21.98 -6.62
C ALA A 542 1.39 22.01 -5.96
N MET A 543 1.91 20.84 -5.56
CA MET A 543 3.28 20.74 -5.02
C MET A 543 4.34 21.18 -6.03
N GLU A 544 4.22 20.76 -7.29
CA GLU A 544 5.24 21.08 -8.29
C GLU A 544 5.25 22.57 -8.63
N ILE A 545 4.08 23.21 -8.79
CA ILE A 545 3.98 24.67 -8.93
C ILE A 545 4.71 25.37 -7.78
N LEU A 546 4.39 24.98 -6.54
CA LEU A 546 4.98 25.59 -5.35
C LEU A 546 6.51 25.45 -5.31
N LEU A 547 7.04 24.27 -5.63
CA LEU A 547 8.46 23.98 -5.54
C LEU A 547 9.24 24.57 -6.73
N ALA A 548 8.77 24.38 -7.96
CA ALA A 548 9.48 24.77 -9.17
C ALA A 548 9.44 26.30 -9.39
N GLU A 549 8.37 26.98 -9.00
CA GLU A 549 8.25 28.44 -9.13
C GLU A 549 8.92 29.19 -7.97
N SER A 550 9.32 28.49 -6.89
CA SER A 550 9.83 29.12 -5.67
C SER A 550 11.06 30.00 -5.89
N SER A 551 12.02 29.59 -6.72
CA SER A 551 13.21 30.40 -7.01
C SER A 551 12.86 31.69 -7.77
N VAL A 552 11.96 31.60 -8.75
CA VAL A 552 11.53 32.74 -9.57
C VAL A 552 10.68 33.73 -8.77
N ILE A 553 9.67 33.27 -8.01
CA ILE A 553 8.81 34.15 -7.20
C ILE A 553 9.63 34.88 -6.14
N THR A 554 10.45 34.13 -5.38
CA THR A 554 11.18 34.72 -4.25
C THR A 554 12.32 35.62 -4.70
N GLY A 555 12.94 35.32 -5.85
CA GLY A 555 13.88 36.23 -6.52
C GLY A 555 13.21 37.54 -6.95
N HIS A 556 12.03 37.46 -7.57
CA HIS A 556 11.32 38.64 -8.09
C HIS A 556 10.70 39.52 -6.98
N TYR A 557 9.94 38.93 -6.05
CA TYR A 557 9.19 39.69 -5.04
C TYR A 557 9.99 40.02 -3.78
N PHE A 558 10.95 39.17 -3.39
CA PHE A 558 11.65 39.28 -2.10
C PHE A 558 13.18 39.43 -2.24
N ILE A 559 13.72 39.35 -3.46
CA ILE A 559 15.16 39.44 -3.74
C ILE A 559 15.94 38.39 -2.93
N TRP A 560 15.40 37.18 -2.87
CA TRP A 560 16.07 36.07 -2.18
C TRP A 560 17.27 35.56 -2.97
N SER A 561 18.34 35.24 -2.25
CA SER A 561 19.49 34.52 -2.81
C SER A 561 19.17 33.03 -3.00
N THR A 562 19.89 32.34 -3.89
CA THR A 562 19.83 30.88 -4.07
C THR A 562 19.95 30.13 -2.73
N THR A 563 20.79 30.61 -1.82
CA THR A 563 20.95 30.05 -0.47
C THR A 563 19.67 30.18 0.37
N SER A 564 19.02 31.35 0.33
CA SER A 564 17.77 31.60 1.05
C SER A 564 16.64 30.71 0.55
N VAL A 565 16.54 30.54 -0.78
CA VAL A 565 15.58 29.62 -1.42
C VAL A 565 15.85 28.18 -1.02
N ALA A 566 17.12 27.76 -1.06
CA ALA A 566 17.54 26.42 -0.67
C ALA A 566 17.20 26.10 0.79
N ILE A 567 17.45 27.04 1.72
CA ILE A 567 17.09 26.89 3.14
C ILE A 567 15.57 26.82 3.31
N PHE A 568 14.82 27.68 2.63
CA PHE A 568 13.36 27.66 2.68
C PHE A 568 12.79 26.30 2.23
N LEU A 569 13.22 25.79 1.08
CA LEU A 569 12.78 24.49 0.56
C LEU A 569 13.22 23.31 1.44
N ALA A 570 14.43 23.36 2.01
CA ALA A 570 14.91 22.35 2.94
C ALA A 570 14.06 22.31 4.21
N CYS A 571 13.75 23.47 4.80
CA CYS A 571 12.87 23.59 5.95
C CYS A 571 11.45 23.09 5.63
N LEU A 572 10.91 23.48 4.47
CA LEU A 572 9.61 23.04 3.99
C LEU A 572 9.55 21.51 3.88
N GLY A 573 10.54 20.88 3.25
CA GLY A 573 10.62 19.42 3.13
C GLY A 573 10.86 18.68 4.46
N LEU A 574 11.56 19.28 5.42
CA LEU A 574 11.79 18.66 6.72
C LEU A 574 10.49 18.57 7.55
N THR A 575 9.52 19.44 7.29
CA THR A 575 8.21 19.43 7.99
C THR A 575 7.40 18.16 7.75
N VAL A 576 7.71 17.39 6.70
CA VAL A 576 7.00 16.14 6.37
C VAL A 576 7.19 15.07 7.44
N LEU A 577 8.35 15.02 8.09
CA LEU A 577 8.65 14.02 9.12
C LEU A 577 7.73 14.13 10.34
N PRO A 578 7.66 15.28 11.05
CA PRO A 578 6.77 15.42 12.21
C PRO A 578 5.30 15.31 11.81
N VAL A 579 4.90 15.83 10.64
CA VAL A 579 3.52 15.73 10.15
C VAL A 579 3.09 14.28 9.95
N ASN A 580 3.93 13.46 9.31
CA ASN A 580 3.61 12.05 9.09
C ASN A 580 3.48 11.27 10.41
N ILE A 581 4.29 11.60 11.42
CA ILE A 581 4.19 10.99 12.75
C ILE A 581 2.86 11.37 13.42
N ILE A 582 2.48 12.65 13.36
CA ILE A 582 1.21 13.15 13.95
C ILE A 582 0.02 12.49 13.26
N VAL A 583 0.02 12.46 11.92
CA VAL A 583 -1.09 11.89 11.14
C VAL A 583 -1.21 10.39 11.39
N GLY A 584 -0.09 9.66 11.39
CA GLY A 584 -0.07 8.21 11.61
C GLY A 584 -0.49 7.79 13.01
N ASN A 585 -0.05 8.52 14.05
CA ASN A 585 -0.31 8.13 15.44
C ASN A 585 -1.61 8.70 16.02
N TYR A 586 -1.97 9.94 15.68
CA TYR A 586 -3.12 10.62 16.27
C TYR A 586 -4.33 10.65 15.32
N ILE A 587 -4.15 11.15 14.10
CA ILE A 587 -5.28 11.44 13.21
C ILE A 587 -5.89 10.15 12.65
N SER A 588 -5.07 9.20 12.21
CA SER A 588 -5.53 7.92 11.65
C SER A 588 -6.28 7.05 12.68
N ASN A 589 -6.02 7.23 13.97
CA ASN A 589 -6.74 6.53 15.04
C ASN A 589 -8.07 7.21 15.41
N MET A 590 -8.22 8.51 15.15
CA MET A 590 -9.41 9.29 15.53
C MET A 590 -10.41 9.47 14.39
N PHE A 591 -9.95 9.53 13.14
CA PHE A 591 -10.76 9.86 11.97
C PHE A 591 -10.63 8.79 10.88
N GLU A 592 -11.70 8.60 10.11
CA GLU A 592 -11.68 7.70 8.96
C GLU A 592 -10.86 8.30 7.80
N ASP A 593 -10.14 7.47 7.04
CA ASP A 593 -9.29 7.88 5.91
C ASP A 593 -10.00 8.86 4.95
N ARG A 594 -11.29 8.66 4.64
CA ARG A 594 -12.07 9.55 3.76
C ARG A 594 -12.31 10.96 4.33
N GLN A 595 -12.43 11.09 5.64
CA GLN A 595 -12.61 12.39 6.31
C GLN A 595 -11.30 13.17 6.28
N VAL A 596 -10.19 12.49 6.56
CA VAL A 596 -8.86 13.07 6.50
C VAL A 596 -8.54 13.50 5.07
N LEU A 597 -8.90 12.69 4.08
CA LEU A 597 -8.75 13.01 2.65
C LEU A 597 -9.47 14.31 2.30
N LEU A 598 -10.78 14.41 2.54
CA LEU A 598 -11.56 15.61 2.20
C LEU A 598 -11.07 16.85 2.97
N ALA A 599 -10.74 16.70 4.27
CA ALA A 599 -10.19 17.80 5.06
C ALA A 599 -8.86 18.30 4.50
N SER A 600 -7.96 17.39 4.10
CA SER A 600 -6.67 17.76 3.51
C SER A 600 -6.82 18.44 2.14
N GLU A 601 -7.78 18.03 1.30
CA GLU A 601 -8.09 18.73 0.05
C GLU A 601 -8.55 20.17 0.28
N ILE A 602 -9.44 20.38 1.25
CA ILE A 602 -9.90 21.73 1.62
C ILE A 602 -8.74 22.59 2.12
N MET A 603 -7.83 22.01 2.91
CA MET A 603 -6.64 22.70 3.41
C MET A 603 -5.64 23.06 2.29
N VAL A 604 -5.46 22.18 1.28
CA VAL A 604 -4.70 22.50 0.06
C VAL A 604 -5.36 23.68 -0.68
N CYS A 605 -6.67 23.64 -0.88
CA CYS A 605 -7.42 24.71 -1.52
C CYS A 605 -7.26 26.05 -0.78
N LEU A 606 -7.35 26.03 0.55
CA LEU A 606 -7.14 27.21 1.39
C LEU A 606 -5.70 27.74 1.27
N GLY A 607 -4.70 26.86 1.23
CA GLY A 607 -3.30 27.21 0.99
C GLY A 607 -3.10 27.94 -0.34
N ILE A 608 -3.67 27.39 -1.42
CA ILE A 608 -3.64 28.00 -2.77
C ILE A 608 -4.32 29.38 -2.75
N LEU A 609 -5.48 29.50 -2.11
CA LEU A 609 -6.21 30.78 -2.01
C LEU A 609 -5.42 31.86 -1.26
N LEU A 610 -4.74 31.50 -0.16
CA LEU A 610 -3.91 32.43 0.60
C LEU A 610 -2.66 32.87 -0.16
N SER A 611 -2.22 32.11 -1.16
CA SER A 611 -1.04 32.39 -1.97
C SER A 611 -1.25 33.50 -3.01
N PHE A 612 -2.50 33.83 -3.37
CA PHE A 612 -2.79 34.86 -4.37
C PHE A 612 -2.33 36.25 -3.93
N HIS A 613 -1.75 36.99 -4.87
CA HIS A 613 -1.43 38.41 -4.70
C HIS A 613 -2.62 39.26 -5.19
N ILE A 614 -3.46 39.71 -4.25
CA ILE A 614 -4.70 40.43 -4.57
C ILE A 614 -4.61 41.93 -4.23
N LEU A 615 -4.67 42.32 -2.96
CA LEU A 615 -4.85 43.72 -2.52
C LEU A 615 -3.81 44.22 -1.50
N ILE A 616 -3.08 43.33 -0.85
CA ILE A 616 -2.05 43.64 0.16
C ILE A 616 -0.68 43.52 -0.52
N PRO A 617 0.32 44.38 -0.21
CA PRO A 617 1.69 44.16 -0.67
C PRO A 617 2.14 42.74 -0.31
N TYR A 618 2.54 41.98 -1.33
CA TYR A 618 2.90 40.59 -1.15
C TYR A 618 4.02 40.46 -0.12
N SER A 619 3.76 39.69 0.94
CA SER A 619 4.65 39.64 2.11
C SER A 619 5.26 38.26 2.28
N VAL A 620 6.49 38.22 2.82
CA VAL A 620 7.19 36.96 3.13
C VAL A 620 6.34 36.04 4.01
N PRO A 621 5.68 36.51 5.11
CA PRO A 621 4.82 35.64 5.92
C PRO A 621 3.63 35.07 5.17
N GLN A 622 3.05 35.82 4.22
CA GLN A 622 1.97 35.31 3.38
C GLN A 622 2.46 34.18 2.47
N TYR A 623 3.59 34.38 1.77
CA TYR A 623 4.18 33.35 0.91
C TYR A 623 4.58 32.10 1.71
N VAL A 624 5.36 32.27 2.78
CA VAL A 624 5.84 31.13 3.59
C VAL A 624 4.69 30.41 4.28
N GLY A 625 3.69 31.13 4.80
CA GLY A 625 2.52 30.53 5.46
C GLY A 625 1.62 29.75 4.50
N SER A 626 1.33 30.32 3.32
CA SER A 626 0.53 29.64 2.29
C SER A 626 1.28 28.45 1.68
N ALA A 627 2.59 28.57 1.44
CA ALA A 627 3.46 27.49 1.00
C ALA A 627 3.48 26.32 1.99
N LEU A 628 3.70 26.61 3.28
CA LEU A 628 3.71 25.60 4.33
C LEU A 628 2.36 24.89 4.41
N LEU A 629 1.25 25.64 4.38
CA LEU A 629 -0.09 25.07 4.45
C LEU A 629 -0.37 24.14 3.25
N THR A 630 -0.05 24.61 2.04
CA THR A 630 -0.27 23.86 0.80
C THR A 630 0.56 22.58 0.77
N PHE A 631 1.86 22.69 1.08
CA PHE A 631 2.79 21.58 1.05
C PHE A 631 2.46 20.51 2.10
N VAL A 632 2.26 20.92 3.35
CA VAL A 632 1.91 20.01 4.45
C VAL A 632 0.59 19.31 4.18
N ALA A 633 -0.45 20.05 3.75
CA ALA A 633 -1.74 19.45 3.45
C ALA A 633 -1.66 18.46 2.26
N ALA A 634 -0.88 18.78 1.23
CA ALA A 634 -0.70 17.91 0.08
C ALA A 634 0.11 16.63 0.42
N GLU A 635 1.07 16.68 1.35
CA GLU A 635 1.80 15.50 1.84
C GLU A 635 0.88 14.57 2.65
N VAL A 636 0.05 15.13 3.54
CA VAL A 636 -0.97 14.37 4.26
C VAL A 636 -1.94 13.71 3.27
N LEU A 637 -2.41 14.47 2.29
CA LEU A 637 -3.29 13.99 1.25
C LEU A 637 -2.64 12.87 0.44
N GLU A 638 -1.36 12.95 0.08
CA GLU A 638 -0.64 11.87 -0.59
C GLU A 638 -0.63 10.57 0.23
N GLY A 639 -0.32 10.66 1.53
CA GLY A 639 -0.29 9.50 2.42
C GLY A 639 -1.65 8.81 2.51
N VAL A 640 -2.72 9.57 2.71
CA VAL A 640 -4.09 9.05 2.82
C VAL A 640 -4.59 8.51 1.48
N ASN A 641 -4.32 9.23 0.38
CA ASN A 641 -4.73 8.83 -0.95
C ASN A 641 -4.07 7.51 -1.38
N LEU A 642 -2.79 7.31 -1.05
CA LEU A 642 -2.08 6.05 -1.32
C LEU A 642 -2.65 4.89 -0.48
N SER A 643 -2.98 5.14 0.80
CA SER A 643 -3.63 4.15 1.66
C SER A 643 -4.96 3.68 1.06
N LEU A 644 -5.83 4.62 0.68
CA LEU A 644 -7.12 4.30 0.06
C LEU A 644 -6.96 3.61 -1.29
N LEU A 645 -6.07 4.09 -2.16
CA LEU A 645 -5.79 3.47 -3.44
C LEU A 645 -5.37 2.00 -3.27
N SER A 646 -4.51 1.70 -2.28
CA SER A 646 -4.08 0.33 -2.01
C SER A 646 -5.20 -0.62 -1.58
N ARG A 647 -6.29 -0.09 -1.01
CA ARG A 647 -7.44 -0.85 -0.51
C ARG A 647 -8.51 -1.07 -1.59
N VAL A 648 -8.68 -0.09 -2.48
CA VAL A 648 -9.71 -0.10 -3.54
C VAL A 648 -9.20 -0.78 -4.82
N MET A 649 -7.89 -0.91 -5.01
CA MET A 649 -7.34 -1.46 -6.25
C MET A 649 -7.59 -2.97 -6.41
N SER A 650 -8.17 -3.34 -7.55
CA SER A 650 -8.45 -4.75 -7.91
C SER A 650 -7.16 -5.58 -8.03
N SER A 651 -7.24 -6.87 -7.69
CA SER A 651 -6.16 -7.85 -7.87
C SER A 651 -5.76 -8.05 -9.34
N ARG A 652 -6.61 -7.66 -10.31
CA ARG A 652 -6.24 -7.64 -11.73
C ARG A 652 -5.27 -6.51 -12.06
N LEU A 653 -5.35 -5.38 -11.35
CA LEU A 653 -4.45 -4.23 -11.49
C LEU A 653 -3.15 -4.36 -10.67
N SER A 654 -2.99 -5.44 -9.90
CA SER A 654 -1.71 -5.73 -9.22
C SER A 654 -0.74 -6.53 -10.10
N ARG A 655 -1.20 -7.07 -11.24
CA ARG A 655 -0.38 -7.88 -12.16
C ARG A 655 -0.33 -7.26 -13.56
N GLY A 656 0.83 -7.34 -14.21
CA GLY A 656 1.05 -6.87 -15.58
C GLY A 656 1.79 -5.53 -15.68
N THR A 657 1.91 -5.03 -16.91
CA THR A 657 2.64 -3.78 -17.24
C THR A 657 1.89 -2.55 -16.74
N TYR A 658 0.56 -2.51 -16.92
CA TYR A 658 -0.32 -1.44 -16.43
C TYR A 658 -0.85 -1.73 -15.02
N ASN A 659 0.06 -2.10 -14.11
CA ASN A 659 -0.30 -2.21 -12.71
C ASN A 659 -0.60 -0.82 -12.12
N GLY A 660 -1.33 -0.73 -11.01
CA GLY A 660 -1.65 0.59 -10.47
C GLY A 660 -0.49 1.29 -9.74
N GLY A 661 0.64 0.59 -9.52
CA GLY A 661 1.91 1.25 -9.20
C GLY A 661 2.37 2.16 -10.34
N LEU A 662 2.25 1.69 -11.60
CA LEU A 662 2.45 2.48 -12.80
C LEU A 662 1.41 3.60 -12.88
N LEU A 663 0.11 3.30 -12.77
CA LEU A 663 -0.95 4.32 -12.91
C LEU A 663 -0.79 5.49 -11.93
N SER A 664 -0.48 5.21 -10.66
CA SER A 664 -0.22 6.28 -9.69
C SER A 664 1.07 7.05 -10.00
N THR A 665 2.12 6.36 -10.48
CA THR A 665 3.37 7.02 -10.89
C THR A 665 3.15 7.92 -12.10
N GLU A 666 2.39 7.45 -13.10
CA GLU A 666 2.05 8.21 -14.31
C GLU A 666 1.19 9.42 -13.98
N ALA A 667 0.12 9.26 -13.19
CA ALA A 667 -0.74 10.36 -12.79
C ALA A 667 0.06 11.50 -12.11
N GLY A 668 0.96 11.14 -11.18
CA GLY A 668 1.81 12.13 -10.52
C GLY A 668 2.88 12.74 -11.43
N THR A 669 3.46 11.96 -12.36
CA THR A 669 4.49 12.48 -13.27
C THR A 669 3.89 13.40 -14.32
N LEU A 670 2.72 13.03 -14.87
CA LEU A 670 1.95 13.87 -15.79
C LEU A 670 1.57 15.19 -15.13
N ALA A 671 1.16 15.18 -13.85
CA ALA A 671 0.85 16.39 -13.12
C ALA A 671 2.04 17.37 -13.08
N ARG A 672 3.25 16.86 -12.87
CA ARG A 672 4.49 17.67 -12.89
C ARG A 672 4.76 18.25 -14.28
N VAL A 673 4.65 17.43 -15.33
CA VAL A 673 4.82 17.89 -16.71
C VAL A 673 3.86 19.05 -17.03
N VAL A 674 2.60 18.93 -16.64
CA VAL A 674 1.62 20.00 -16.85
C VAL A 674 1.97 21.23 -16.02
N ALA A 675 2.35 21.08 -14.75
CA ALA A 675 2.75 22.18 -13.88
C ALA A 675 3.96 22.97 -14.42
N ASP A 676 5.04 22.26 -14.76
CA ASP A 676 6.26 22.85 -15.32
C ASP A 676 6.02 23.54 -16.67
N GLY A 677 5.15 22.94 -17.49
CA GLY A 677 4.65 23.54 -18.72
C GLY A 677 3.87 24.83 -18.47
N THR A 678 2.99 24.85 -17.47
CA THR A 678 2.23 26.05 -17.06
C THR A 678 3.17 27.17 -16.61
N ILE A 679 4.19 26.87 -15.78
CA ILE A 679 5.17 27.89 -15.32
C ILE A 679 5.85 28.55 -16.52
N THR A 680 6.33 27.74 -17.45
CA THR A 680 7.03 28.25 -18.64
C THR A 680 6.10 29.07 -19.53
N LEU A 681 4.89 28.57 -19.80
CA LEU A 681 3.92 29.24 -20.67
C LEU A 681 3.49 30.58 -20.09
N THR A 682 3.21 30.62 -18.80
CA THR A 682 2.87 31.84 -18.07
C THR A 682 4.05 32.80 -18.00
N GLY A 683 5.29 32.29 -17.94
CA GLY A 683 6.51 33.11 -17.98
C GLY A 683 6.60 34.04 -19.19
N TYR A 684 5.98 33.70 -20.32
CA TYR A 684 5.91 34.58 -21.50
C TYR A 684 5.01 35.81 -21.30
N LEU A 685 4.07 35.76 -20.35
CA LEU A 685 3.17 36.87 -20.00
C LEU A 685 3.79 37.86 -19.00
N GLY A 686 5.01 37.57 -18.51
CA GLY A 686 5.78 38.42 -17.61
C GLY A 686 5.84 37.92 -16.17
N GLU A 687 6.98 38.15 -15.49
CA GLU A 687 7.26 37.67 -14.14
C GLU A 687 6.31 38.23 -13.07
N SER A 688 5.80 39.46 -13.25
CA SER A 688 4.92 40.13 -12.29
C SER A 688 3.52 39.54 -12.17
N MET A 689 3.09 38.78 -13.19
CA MET A 689 1.80 38.10 -13.23
C MET A 689 1.93 36.58 -13.06
N LEU A 690 3.16 36.07 -12.97
CA LEU A 690 3.48 34.64 -12.95
C LEU A 690 2.69 33.93 -11.83
N LEU A 691 2.87 34.39 -10.59
CA LEU A 691 2.24 33.82 -9.40
C LEU A 691 0.72 33.66 -9.54
N ASN A 692 0.01 34.73 -9.92
CA ASN A 692 -1.45 34.68 -9.97
C ASN A 692 -1.96 33.79 -11.11
N ILE A 693 -1.29 33.81 -12.26
CA ILE A 693 -1.73 33.04 -13.42
C ILE A 693 -1.42 31.54 -13.24
N THR A 694 -0.31 31.16 -12.60
CA THR A 694 0.01 29.75 -12.31
C THR A 694 -0.92 29.15 -11.25
N LEU A 695 -1.39 29.95 -10.28
CA LEU A 695 -2.32 29.52 -9.23
C LEU A 695 -3.77 29.32 -9.72
N VAL A 696 -4.21 29.98 -10.80
CA VAL A 696 -5.58 29.82 -11.33
C VAL A 696 -5.88 28.38 -11.77
N PRO A 697 -5.05 27.72 -12.61
CA PRO A 697 -5.22 26.31 -12.92
C PRO A 697 -5.14 25.41 -11.68
N ALA A 698 -4.24 25.71 -10.74
CA ALA A 698 -4.12 24.93 -9.49
C ALA A 698 -5.43 24.97 -8.69
N LEU A 699 -6.02 26.15 -8.54
CA LEU A 699 -7.30 26.35 -7.85
C LEU A 699 -8.44 25.63 -8.57
N PHE A 700 -8.51 25.73 -9.89
CA PHE A 700 -9.56 25.05 -10.67
C PHE A 700 -9.47 23.52 -10.54
N ILE A 701 -8.27 22.94 -10.64
CA ILE A 701 -8.05 21.51 -10.48
C ILE A 701 -8.40 21.07 -9.05
N CYS A 702 -8.04 21.87 -8.04
CA CYS A 702 -8.36 21.59 -6.63
C CYS A 702 -9.86 21.64 -6.32
N ILE A 703 -10.58 22.63 -6.85
CA ILE A 703 -12.04 22.70 -6.69
C ILE A 703 -12.71 21.52 -7.40
N SER A 704 -12.26 21.20 -8.62
CA SER A 704 -12.78 20.06 -9.38
C SER A 704 -12.56 18.73 -8.65
N SER A 705 -11.39 18.53 -8.03
CA SER A 705 -11.13 17.33 -7.23
C SER A 705 -12.02 17.27 -6.00
N ILE A 706 -12.20 18.37 -5.25
CA ILE A 706 -13.10 18.41 -4.07
C ILE A 706 -14.54 18.04 -4.47
N ILE A 707 -15.03 18.60 -5.58
CA ILE A 707 -16.37 18.28 -6.09
C ILE A 707 -16.48 16.80 -6.42
N ALA A 708 -15.50 16.24 -7.13
CA ALA A 708 -15.46 14.81 -7.47
C ALA A 708 -15.38 13.90 -6.24
N THR A 709 -14.61 14.29 -5.23
CA THR A 709 -14.50 13.62 -3.94
C THR A 709 -15.84 13.61 -3.22
N CYS A 710 -16.57 14.74 -3.18
CA CYS A 710 -17.90 14.81 -2.59
C CYS A 710 -18.91 13.86 -3.27
N PHE A 711 -18.89 13.76 -4.60
CA PHE A 711 -19.77 12.83 -5.34
C PHE A 711 -19.44 11.35 -5.10
N THR A 712 -18.17 11.02 -4.88
CA THR A 712 -17.71 9.65 -4.67
C THR A 712 -17.48 9.29 -3.20
N TYR A 713 -17.79 10.21 -2.27
CA TYR A 713 -17.48 10.11 -0.85
C TYR A 713 -18.00 8.82 -0.19
N ASN A 714 -19.20 8.39 -0.56
CA ASN A 714 -19.82 7.17 -0.05
C ASN A 714 -19.32 5.89 -0.75
N SER A 715 -18.69 6.02 -1.93
CA SER A 715 -18.16 4.90 -2.72
C SER A 715 -16.70 4.57 -2.44
N LEU A 716 -16.02 5.36 -1.59
CA LEU A 716 -14.62 5.17 -1.19
C LEU A 716 -14.39 3.95 -0.26
N TYR A 717 -15.37 3.03 -0.17
CA TYR A 717 -15.33 1.83 0.68
C TYR A 717 -16.01 0.60 0.06
#